data_AF-A0A0F2P3C9-F1
#
_entry.id   AF-A0A0F2P3C9-F1
#
_cell.length_a   1.000
_cell.length_b   1.000
_cell.length_c   1.000
_cell.angle_alpha   90.00
_cell.angle_beta   90.00
_cell.angle_gamma   90.00
#
_symmetry.space_group_name_H-M   'P 1'
#
loop_
_entity.id
_entity.type
_entity.pdbx_description
1 polymer ?
#
loop_
_entity_poly.entity_id
_entity_poly.type
_entity_poly.pdbx_seq_one_letter_code
_entity_poly.pdbx_strand_id
1 'polypeptide(L)'
;MKRFILILIAVIFYSEANSQAIQIGTGTAENTITQASPINTYYRRQVAQFVYTRTEINAAGVTGANTLTQLGFFITTNPLFNIPGYTVKIKHTNAANASNSLGTTGWTTVKNAFTYAPEPGDYDMIIFDTPFNWNGTQNIAIEICWSQVQPSWDASGQCRIFTSNRGYRYRLDDNGGSICGQTTTTRVNYKPQIQFIFKSTSTWNGSVSNNWFNQNNWDAKVPTAEMNALIPAGTPNSPVVTGITAVCKNLTLNNGATLSFTPGSNINVHADFTNNGAFVPSTGNITFKGDVVNNLNLNGTQKIYDLTIDNINGAVIASGNVNLTGTLKIGIATGNFNTNNALTLISDSAGTARIDELTTKCKYTLDMFDSYGDSWNGAYITAYIDNVPVGDFFAKRSNSSSDIYVPAGSTLRLRYTAGIYENENTYTLSLNNTVIFSDGPNPSTGNNVFSTIATCNFFNPISGNITMQRYIDAGATNWRFLGSSVAGASIADLSSSFITSGFPGSDFPNWPTAANPWPSIYFYDESLPGAQSNGFVPPSSASDIIGVGEGLWVWSGDTITGTQPFTVDVTGPPNVGNINLPLSYTNSGLPAEDGWNMVANPYPSSIDWDNTNILKTGINAAIYIWNPDNQQFASYVAGFGTNGGSNIIASSQAFWVQSANGSATITFREASKTSTTGSFLKTINNQPFKIITTNANGSDEMIIHFNNNTTNQYDGGFDAHKLPSDNTLLPMIASIMNNDMFSINQLPEQEINVPIKILTGVTGTHTIEIENISDLGNISCLILEDLQTGNMYDLNQINTINITLYDTTVSARFLLHIGAPKNIDINEISCVNQQDGEIAFAKNSTSPFDITWRNANNNVVSSKNNVLMYDTLSNLANGIYTIETTDALCGNTIDTVELTNPLPIVATFTTAKDTFAINEQVNFNNQSTNAINYLWNFGDGNTSTLASPAHAYMQPGSYLAKLRASQNSNCYQEIDKLITVSNTVVSVDEITSNEIKIWTIDNYIQMEFLATKKYTEVEIRDLSGKLIFSKNIANSTYEKINTTNWSEAVYLVTLLDNNGEKEIKKVAIVK
;
A
#
# COMPACT_ATOMS: atom_id res chain seq x y z
N MET A 1 -81.23 -16.87 -25.00
CA MET A 1 -80.47 -17.99 -25.61
C MET A 1 -79.90 -17.51 -26.95
N LYS A 2 -78.74 -16.83 -26.96
CA LYS A 2 -78.01 -16.45 -28.17
C LYS A 2 -76.51 -16.44 -27.87
N ARG A 3 -75.77 -17.19 -28.69
CA ARG A 3 -74.31 -17.41 -28.63
C ARG A 3 -73.58 -16.09 -28.89
N PHE A 4 -72.59 -15.77 -28.06
CA PHE A 4 -71.57 -14.77 -28.37
C PHE A 4 -70.21 -15.44 -28.51
N ILE A 5 -69.54 -15.09 -29.60
CA ILE A 5 -68.26 -15.56 -30.09
C ILE A 5 -67.14 -14.92 -29.27
N LEU A 6 -66.18 -15.75 -28.85
CA LEU A 6 -64.90 -15.33 -28.25
C LEU A 6 -64.09 -14.52 -29.29
N ILE A 7 -63.64 -13.32 -28.92
CA ILE A 7 -62.49 -12.67 -29.55
C ILE A 7 -61.38 -12.66 -28.48
N LEU A 8 -60.35 -13.47 -28.73
CA LEU A 8 -59.11 -13.50 -27.97
C LEU A 8 -58.26 -12.31 -28.43
N ILE A 9 -58.19 -11.23 -27.64
CA ILE A 9 -57.19 -10.18 -27.86
C ILE A 9 -55.94 -10.59 -27.08
N ALA A 10 -54.95 -11.13 -27.78
CA ALA A 10 -53.60 -11.23 -27.27
C ALA A 10 -53.00 -9.82 -27.26
N VAL A 11 -53.06 -9.14 -26.12
CA VAL A 11 -52.23 -7.96 -25.86
C VAL A 11 -50.83 -8.47 -25.57
N ILE A 12 -50.00 -8.54 -26.61
CA ILE A 12 -48.55 -8.69 -26.45
C ILE A 12 -48.06 -7.33 -25.96
N PHE A 13 -47.80 -7.20 -24.66
CA PHE A 13 -46.99 -6.11 -24.13
C PHE A 13 -45.56 -6.30 -24.65
N TYR A 14 -45.17 -5.60 -25.70
CA TYR A 14 -43.76 -5.31 -25.92
C TYR A 14 -43.33 -4.35 -24.83
N SER A 15 -42.44 -4.78 -23.95
CA SER A 15 -41.73 -3.89 -23.03
C SER A 15 -40.96 -2.87 -23.86
N GLU A 16 -41.25 -1.58 -23.71
CA GLU A 16 -40.39 -0.53 -24.22
C GLU A 16 -39.02 -0.65 -23.54
N ALA A 17 -38.04 -1.18 -24.27
CA ALA A 17 -36.68 -1.29 -23.79
C ALA A 17 -36.02 0.09 -23.87
N ASN A 18 -35.55 0.55 -22.70
CA ASN A 18 -34.74 1.74 -22.46
C ASN A 18 -33.71 2.01 -23.59
N SER A 19 -33.82 3.18 -24.21
CA SER A 19 -32.96 3.61 -25.32
C SER A 19 -32.50 5.06 -25.13
N GLN A 20 -31.27 5.36 -25.56
CA GLN A 20 -30.69 6.71 -25.55
C GLN A 20 -30.80 7.31 -26.95
N ALA A 21 -31.61 8.37 -27.09
CA ALA A 21 -31.73 9.13 -28.32
C ALA A 21 -30.70 10.25 -28.36
N ILE A 22 -29.90 10.34 -29.42
CA ILE A 22 -29.02 11.48 -29.68
C ILE A 22 -29.35 12.13 -31.02
N GLN A 23 -29.34 13.45 -31.05
CA GLN A 23 -29.51 14.24 -32.27
C GLN A 23 -28.16 14.78 -32.73
N ILE A 24 -27.87 14.66 -34.03
CA ILE A 24 -26.68 15.25 -34.64
C ILE A 24 -27.10 16.24 -35.71
N GLY A 25 -26.64 17.48 -35.54
CA GLY A 25 -27.00 18.63 -36.35
C GLY A 25 -28.05 19.52 -35.68
N THR A 26 -27.97 20.84 -35.91
CA THR A 26 -28.85 21.85 -35.31
C THR A 26 -29.38 22.82 -36.38
N GLY A 27 -30.43 23.57 -36.03
CA GLY A 27 -31.05 24.58 -36.91
C GLY A 27 -32.28 24.06 -37.65
N THR A 28 -32.89 24.94 -38.45
CA THR A 28 -34.16 24.70 -39.17
C THR A 28 -34.00 24.68 -40.69
N ALA A 29 -32.77 24.75 -41.20
CA ALA A 29 -32.51 24.68 -42.64
C ALA A 29 -32.97 23.33 -43.19
N GLU A 30 -33.57 23.35 -44.38
CA GLU A 30 -34.06 22.17 -45.09
C GLU A 30 -33.48 22.11 -46.50
N ASN A 31 -33.42 20.91 -47.08
CA ASN A 31 -33.10 20.79 -48.49
C ASN A 31 -34.23 21.38 -49.36
N THR A 32 -33.89 21.93 -50.52
CA THR A 32 -34.91 22.28 -51.51
C THR A 32 -35.55 21.02 -52.09
N ILE A 33 -36.71 21.18 -52.74
CA ILE A 33 -37.41 20.11 -53.46
C ILE A 33 -36.62 19.45 -54.60
N THR A 34 -35.47 20.01 -54.98
CA THR A 34 -34.58 19.51 -56.04
C THR A 34 -33.20 19.10 -55.54
N GLN A 35 -32.89 19.36 -54.26
CA GLN A 35 -31.63 19.00 -53.64
C GLN A 35 -31.67 17.55 -53.14
N ALA A 36 -30.57 16.84 -53.32
CA ALA A 36 -30.44 15.47 -52.85
C ALA A 36 -30.60 15.38 -51.32
N SER A 37 -31.43 14.46 -50.88
CA SER A 37 -31.61 14.12 -49.46
C SER A 37 -31.94 12.63 -49.34
N PRO A 38 -32.00 12.07 -48.12
CA PRO A 38 -32.43 10.69 -47.89
C PRO A 38 -33.88 10.39 -48.28
N ILE A 39 -34.69 11.40 -48.64
CA ILE A 39 -36.09 11.17 -49.04
C ILE A 39 -36.52 11.96 -50.27
N ASN A 40 -35.63 12.75 -50.88
CA ASN A 40 -35.98 13.56 -52.03
C ASN A 40 -36.17 12.69 -53.29
N THR A 41 -37.28 12.89 -54.00
CA THR A 41 -37.69 12.06 -55.14
C THR A 41 -37.55 12.74 -56.51
N TYR A 42 -36.89 13.91 -56.57
CA TYR A 42 -36.66 14.65 -57.83
C TYR A 42 -36.02 13.80 -58.93
N TYR A 43 -35.18 12.84 -58.54
CA TYR A 43 -34.76 11.74 -59.41
C TYR A 43 -35.34 10.43 -58.88
N ARG A 44 -35.73 9.54 -59.79
CA ARG A 44 -36.55 8.38 -59.42
C ARG A 44 -35.82 7.33 -58.58
N ARG A 45 -34.50 7.35 -58.44
CA ARG A 45 -33.76 6.43 -57.56
C ARG A 45 -32.44 7.04 -57.07
N GLN A 46 -32.00 6.65 -55.87
CA GLN A 46 -30.78 7.17 -55.23
C GLN A 46 -29.94 6.08 -54.57
N VAL A 47 -28.62 6.27 -54.60
CA VAL A 47 -27.71 5.78 -53.57
C VAL A 47 -26.95 6.96 -52.97
N ALA A 48 -26.95 7.09 -51.65
CA ALA A 48 -26.32 8.17 -50.92
C ALA A 48 -25.51 7.65 -49.73
N GLN A 49 -24.41 8.35 -49.44
CA GLN A 49 -23.48 8.06 -48.37
C GLN A 49 -23.18 9.34 -47.59
N PHE A 50 -23.22 9.24 -46.27
CA PHE A 50 -22.88 10.34 -45.36
C PHE A 50 -22.16 9.80 -44.12
N VAL A 51 -21.37 10.68 -43.48
CA VAL A 51 -20.52 10.33 -42.34
C VAL A 51 -20.87 11.20 -41.14
N TYR A 52 -21.10 10.56 -39.99
CA TYR A 52 -21.17 11.20 -38.68
C TYR A 52 -19.92 10.82 -37.89
N THR A 53 -19.17 11.84 -37.51
CA THR A 53 -17.88 11.67 -36.85
C THR A 53 -18.07 11.25 -35.40
N ARG A 54 -17.09 10.54 -34.85
CA ARG A 54 -17.02 10.24 -33.42
C ARG A 54 -17.15 11.50 -32.58
N THR A 55 -16.53 12.61 -33.00
CA THR A 55 -16.63 13.89 -32.31
C THR A 55 -18.07 14.40 -32.26
N GLU A 56 -18.81 14.31 -33.36
CA GLU A 56 -20.23 14.68 -33.40
C GLU A 56 -21.09 13.77 -32.52
N ILE A 57 -20.85 12.46 -32.55
CA ILE A 57 -21.59 11.47 -31.74
C ILE A 57 -21.31 11.68 -30.24
N ASN A 58 -20.04 11.88 -29.87
CA ASN A 58 -19.63 12.18 -28.50
C ASN A 58 -20.22 13.51 -28.01
N ALA A 59 -20.20 14.55 -28.85
CA ALA A 59 -20.78 15.85 -28.52
C ALA A 59 -22.31 15.78 -28.34
N ALA A 60 -22.97 14.83 -29.01
CA ALA A 60 -24.40 14.58 -28.87
C ALA A 60 -24.76 13.66 -27.68
N GLY A 61 -23.78 13.19 -26.91
CA GLY A 61 -23.99 12.52 -25.61
C GLY A 61 -23.72 11.02 -25.56
N VAL A 62 -23.16 10.41 -26.61
CA VAL A 62 -22.80 8.97 -26.62
C VAL A 62 -21.29 8.83 -26.75
N THR A 63 -20.64 8.28 -25.73
CA THR A 63 -19.20 8.03 -25.72
C THR A 63 -18.89 6.53 -25.65
N GLY A 64 -17.76 6.12 -26.25
CA GLY A 64 -17.33 4.73 -26.30
C GLY A 64 -18.20 3.83 -27.19
N ALA A 65 -17.87 2.53 -27.23
CA ALA A 65 -18.60 1.55 -28.04
C ALA A 65 -20.06 1.46 -27.60
N ASN A 66 -21.03 1.37 -28.50
CA ASN A 66 -22.46 1.26 -28.15
C ASN A 66 -23.24 0.56 -29.27
N THR A 67 -24.40 -0.01 -28.94
CA THR A 67 -25.26 -0.69 -29.94
C THR A 67 -26.33 0.26 -30.45
N LEU A 68 -26.25 0.62 -31.73
CA LEU A 68 -27.23 1.42 -32.45
C LEU A 68 -28.37 0.52 -32.92
N THR A 69 -29.61 0.93 -32.65
CA THR A 69 -30.82 0.12 -32.91
C THR A 69 -31.78 0.80 -33.87
N GLN A 70 -31.72 2.12 -34.00
CA GLN A 70 -32.54 2.88 -34.94
C GLN A 70 -31.79 4.12 -35.42
N LEU A 71 -32.19 4.62 -36.58
CA LEU A 71 -31.85 5.97 -37.03
C LEU A 71 -33.08 6.65 -37.62
N GLY A 72 -33.18 7.96 -37.53
CA GLY A 72 -34.25 8.72 -38.18
C GLY A 72 -33.80 10.05 -38.73
N PHE A 73 -34.55 10.57 -39.69
CA PHE A 73 -34.32 11.89 -40.29
C PHE A 73 -35.49 12.81 -39.93
N PHE A 74 -35.21 14.09 -39.67
CA PHE A 74 -36.27 15.05 -39.41
C PHE A 74 -36.96 15.43 -40.72
N ILE A 75 -38.19 14.99 -40.93
CA ILE A 75 -38.92 15.18 -42.18
C ILE A 75 -39.73 16.48 -42.09
N THR A 76 -39.56 17.38 -43.06
CA THR A 76 -40.32 18.64 -43.12
C THR A 76 -41.49 18.56 -44.09
N THR A 77 -41.29 17.93 -45.24
CA THR A 77 -42.33 17.71 -46.26
C THR A 77 -42.21 16.29 -46.81
N ASN A 78 -43.33 15.57 -46.86
CA ASN A 78 -43.36 14.22 -47.41
C ASN A 78 -43.03 14.17 -48.92
N PRO A 79 -42.44 13.07 -49.38
CA PRO A 79 -42.43 12.77 -50.80
C PRO A 79 -43.87 12.44 -51.26
N LEU A 80 -44.22 12.82 -52.49
CA LEU A 80 -45.54 12.60 -53.08
C LEU A 80 -45.85 11.10 -53.25
N PHE A 81 -44.80 10.29 -53.43
CA PHE A 81 -44.88 8.85 -53.60
C PHE A 81 -43.98 8.15 -52.58
N ASN A 82 -44.45 7.00 -52.09
CA ASN A 82 -43.66 6.14 -51.21
C ASN A 82 -42.40 5.64 -51.95
N ILE A 83 -41.29 5.50 -51.22
CA ILE A 83 -39.98 5.19 -51.77
C ILE A 83 -39.74 3.67 -51.71
N PRO A 84 -39.75 2.94 -52.83
CA PRO A 84 -39.66 1.49 -52.82
C PRO A 84 -38.22 0.98 -52.72
N GLY A 85 -38.03 -0.18 -52.07
CA GLY A 85 -36.73 -0.85 -51.97
C GLY A 85 -35.69 -0.06 -51.17
N TYR A 86 -36.15 0.75 -50.21
CA TYR A 86 -35.35 1.54 -49.31
C TYR A 86 -34.54 0.64 -48.38
N THR A 87 -33.24 0.83 -48.33
CA THR A 87 -32.30 0.04 -47.53
C THR A 87 -31.40 0.97 -46.73
N VAL A 88 -31.01 0.51 -45.54
CA VAL A 88 -30.06 1.21 -44.67
C VAL A 88 -28.90 0.26 -44.39
N LYS A 89 -27.68 0.73 -44.70
CA LYS A 89 -26.46 0.04 -44.30
C LYS A 89 -25.55 0.97 -43.52
N ILE A 90 -24.80 0.38 -42.60
CA ILE A 90 -23.90 1.10 -41.71
C ILE A 90 -22.53 0.42 -41.69
N LYS A 91 -21.48 1.21 -41.54
CA LYS A 91 -20.13 0.68 -41.24
C LYS A 91 -19.30 1.64 -40.41
N HIS A 92 -18.27 1.10 -39.77
CA HIS A 92 -17.21 1.88 -39.17
C HIS A 92 -16.29 2.46 -40.26
N THR A 93 -15.83 3.70 -40.07
CA THR A 93 -14.88 4.33 -40.99
C THR A 93 -13.95 5.30 -40.28
N ASN A 94 -12.73 5.49 -40.80
CA ASN A 94 -11.83 6.56 -40.36
C ASN A 94 -11.99 7.85 -41.19
N ALA A 95 -12.85 7.83 -42.23
CA ALA A 95 -13.09 9.01 -43.05
C ALA A 95 -13.75 10.12 -42.22
N ALA A 96 -13.26 11.35 -42.29
CA ALA A 96 -13.82 12.49 -41.55
C ALA A 96 -15.08 13.10 -42.19
N ASN A 97 -15.38 12.74 -43.44
CA ASN A 97 -16.52 13.20 -44.22
C ASN A 97 -16.76 12.27 -45.43
N ALA A 98 -17.72 12.58 -46.29
CA ALA A 98 -18.03 11.85 -47.52
C ALA A 98 -17.32 12.43 -48.77
N SER A 99 -16.09 12.96 -48.62
CA SER A 99 -15.35 13.56 -49.74
C SER A 99 -15.04 12.57 -50.86
N ASN A 100 -14.60 11.36 -50.49
CA ASN A 100 -14.37 10.22 -51.38
C ASN A 100 -15.52 9.21 -51.26
N SER A 101 -15.74 8.40 -52.31
CA SER A 101 -16.64 7.24 -52.18
C SER A 101 -16.11 6.32 -51.08
N LEU A 102 -17.01 5.85 -50.21
CA LEU A 102 -16.65 4.89 -49.17
C LEU A 102 -16.59 3.45 -49.71
N GLY A 103 -16.77 3.25 -51.02
CA GLY A 103 -16.81 1.93 -51.64
C GLY A 103 -18.14 1.20 -51.43
N THR A 104 -18.28 0.03 -52.07
CA THR A 104 -19.51 -0.79 -52.09
C THR A 104 -19.44 -2.03 -51.20
N THR A 105 -18.30 -2.28 -50.55
CA THR A 105 -18.04 -3.42 -49.67
C THR A 105 -17.84 -2.99 -48.21
N GLY A 106 -17.89 -3.95 -47.29
CA GLY A 106 -17.67 -3.72 -45.84
C GLY A 106 -18.83 -3.02 -45.13
N TRP A 107 -20.03 -3.08 -45.70
CA TRP A 107 -21.25 -2.51 -45.14
C TRP A 107 -22.07 -3.58 -44.43
N THR A 108 -22.58 -3.28 -43.24
CA THR A 108 -23.58 -4.10 -42.54
C THR A 108 -24.97 -3.62 -42.91
N THR A 109 -25.80 -4.50 -43.48
CA THR A 109 -27.21 -4.19 -43.70
C THR A 109 -27.94 -4.21 -42.37
N VAL A 110 -28.34 -3.03 -41.89
CA VAL A 110 -29.08 -2.90 -40.63
C VAL A 110 -30.59 -2.88 -40.84
N LYS A 111 -31.03 -2.49 -42.05
CA LYS A 111 -32.43 -2.54 -42.48
C LYS A 111 -32.51 -3.17 -43.87
N ASN A 112 -33.24 -4.27 -43.97
CA ASN A 112 -33.54 -4.92 -45.25
C ASN A 112 -34.46 -4.03 -46.10
N ALA A 113 -34.56 -4.33 -47.39
CA ALA A 113 -35.33 -3.52 -48.32
C ALA A 113 -36.82 -3.46 -47.92
N PHE A 114 -37.35 -2.25 -47.82
CA PHE A 114 -38.77 -1.99 -47.54
C PHE A 114 -39.29 -0.80 -48.36
N THR A 115 -40.60 -0.56 -48.32
CA THR A 115 -41.19 0.65 -48.92
C THR A 115 -41.27 1.72 -47.84
N TYR A 116 -40.50 2.79 -48.00
CA TYR A 116 -40.42 3.86 -47.02
C TYR A 116 -41.47 4.94 -47.32
N ALA A 117 -42.31 5.22 -46.33
CA ALA A 117 -43.36 6.25 -46.37
C ALA A 117 -43.17 7.16 -45.15
N PRO A 118 -42.23 8.12 -45.21
CA PRO A 118 -41.92 8.98 -44.07
C PRO A 118 -43.10 9.87 -43.70
N GLU A 119 -43.23 10.25 -42.42
CA GLU A 119 -44.21 11.24 -41.95
C GLU A 119 -43.55 12.59 -41.59
N PRO A 120 -44.18 13.74 -41.88
CA PRO A 120 -43.57 15.04 -41.67
C PRO A 120 -43.87 15.58 -40.26
N GLY A 121 -43.00 16.46 -39.77
CA GLY A 121 -43.20 17.20 -38.51
C GLY A 121 -42.26 16.79 -37.37
N ASP A 122 -41.58 15.64 -37.49
CA ASP A 122 -40.60 15.16 -36.51
C ASP A 122 -39.52 14.25 -37.17
N TYR A 123 -38.66 13.64 -36.36
CA TYR A 123 -37.79 12.53 -36.74
C TYR A 123 -38.60 11.29 -37.07
N ASP A 124 -38.63 10.91 -38.34
CA ASP A 124 -39.22 9.66 -38.78
C ASP A 124 -38.20 8.52 -38.60
N MET A 125 -38.45 7.67 -37.60
CA MET A 125 -37.50 6.68 -37.09
C MET A 125 -37.56 5.35 -37.84
N ILE A 126 -36.41 4.89 -38.32
CA ILE A 126 -36.23 3.60 -38.98
C ILE A 126 -35.64 2.59 -37.98
N ILE A 127 -36.45 1.62 -37.57
CA ILE A 127 -36.04 0.52 -36.70
C ILE A 127 -35.21 -0.49 -37.48
N PHE A 128 -34.03 -0.84 -36.97
CA PHE A 128 -33.16 -1.83 -37.60
C PHE A 128 -33.71 -3.24 -37.45
N ASP A 129 -33.55 -4.06 -38.49
CA ASP A 129 -33.78 -5.50 -38.42
C ASP A 129 -32.60 -6.19 -37.72
N THR A 130 -31.38 -5.65 -37.89
CA THR A 130 -30.17 -6.09 -37.19
C THR A 130 -29.47 -4.89 -36.53
N PRO A 131 -29.35 -4.85 -35.19
CA PRO A 131 -28.63 -3.80 -34.49
C PRO A 131 -27.17 -3.67 -34.95
N PHE A 132 -26.62 -2.46 -34.88
CA PHE A 132 -25.25 -2.18 -35.27
C PHE A 132 -24.37 -1.87 -34.05
N ASN A 133 -23.36 -2.70 -33.81
CA ASN A 133 -22.41 -2.48 -32.72
C ASN A 133 -21.34 -1.46 -33.14
N TRP A 134 -21.54 -0.20 -32.78
CA TRP A 134 -20.54 0.84 -32.96
C TRP A 134 -19.36 0.63 -31.99
N ASN A 135 -18.13 0.74 -32.48
CA ASN A 135 -16.92 0.42 -31.70
C ASN A 135 -16.42 1.60 -30.86
N GLY A 136 -17.03 2.79 -30.96
CA GLY A 136 -16.68 3.97 -30.17
C GLY A 136 -15.37 4.67 -30.56
N THR A 137 -14.57 4.07 -31.44
CA THR A 137 -13.26 4.60 -31.84
C THR A 137 -13.27 5.17 -33.25
N GLN A 138 -14.15 4.67 -34.13
CA GLN A 138 -14.27 5.08 -35.52
C GLN A 138 -15.54 5.91 -35.76
N ASN A 139 -15.61 6.59 -36.91
CA ASN A 139 -16.82 7.32 -37.34
C ASN A 139 -17.88 6.33 -37.85
N ILE A 140 -19.13 6.77 -37.91
CA ILE A 140 -20.24 6.00 -38.49
C ILE A 140 -20.50 6.52 -39.90
N ALA A 141 -20.37 5.63 -40.89
CA ALA A 141 -20.84 5.88 -42.24
C ALA A 141 -22.20 5.20 -42.45
N ILE A 142 -23.10 5.89 -43.13
CA ILE A 142 -24.43 5.39 -43.49
C ILE A 142 -24.57 5.43 -45.00
N GLU A 143 -25.07 4.33 -45.56
CA GLU A 143 -25.53 4.23 -46.94
C GLU A 143 -27.05 4.09 -46.93
N ILE A 144 -27.71 4.98 -47.66
CA ILE A 144 -29.12 4.88 -47.97
C ILE A 144 -29.25 4.59 -49.46
N CYS A 145 -30.07 3.61 -49.79
CA CYS A 145 -30.36 3.32 -51.18
C CYS A 145 -31.81 2.90 -51.40
N TRP A 146 -32.40 3.32 -52.52
CA TRP A 146 -33.73 2.91 -52.94
C TRP A 146 -33.85 2.71 -54.45
N SER A 147 -34.96 2.11 -54.85
CA SER A 147 -35.28 1.75 -56.23
C SER A 147 -36.21 2.78 -56.89
N GLN A 148 -36.49 2.59 -58.18
CA GLN A 148 -37.27 3.53 -58.98
C GLN A 148 -38.67 3.84 -58.38
N VAL A 149 -38.91 5.11 -58.07
CA VAL A 149 -40.21 5.70 -57.69
C VAL A 149 -41.09 5.86 -58.94
N GLN A 150 -42.36 5.48 -58.84
CA GLN A 150 -43.36 5.43 -59.93
C GLN A 150 -44.67 6.10 -59.47
N PRO A 151 -45.55 6.61 -60.36
CA PRO A 151 -45.54 6.47 -61.83
C PRO A 151 -44.90 7.64 -62.62
N SER A 152 -44.64 8.78 -61.99
CA SER A 152 -44.16 9.99 -62.66
C SER A 152 -42.97 10.61 -61.95
N TRP A 153 -42.26 11.48 -62.66
CA TRP A 153 -41.30 12.39 -62.06
C TRP A 153 -42.01 13.33 -61.08
N ASP A 154 -41.36 13.59 -59.95
CA ASP A 154 -41.92 14.44 -58.90
C ASP A 154 -40.81 15.08 -58.05
N ALA A 155 -40.94 16.38 -57.82
CA ALA A 155 -40.01 17.18 -57.03
C ALA A 155 -40.56 17.39 -55.61
N SER A 156 -40.38 16.40 -54.75
CA SER A 156 -40.84 16.45 -53.36
C SER A 156 -39.91 15.69 -52.42
N GLY A 157 -40.25 15.67 -51.12
CA GLY A 157 -39.42 15.08 -50.08
C GLY A 157 -38.36 16.05 -49.58
N GLN A 158 -38.57 16.60 -48.39
CA GLN A 158 -37.67 17.52 -47.71
C GLN A 158 -37.43 17.08 -46.27
N CYS A 159 -36.18 17.15 -45.83
CA CYS A 159 -35.76 16.90 -44.47
C CYS A 159 -34.86 18.05 -43.99
N ARG A 160 -34.68 18.18 -42.67
CA ARG A 160 -33.71 19.14 -42.14
C ARG A 160 -32.28 18.72 -42.49
N ILE A 161 -31.47 19.70 -42.80
CA ILE A 161 -30.05 19.57 -43.11
C ILE A 161 -29.27 20.58 -42.27
N PHE A 162 -27.97 20.35 -42.12
CA PHE A 162 -27.06 21.32 -41.53
C PHE A 162 -25.76 21.39 -42.33
N THR A 163 -25.09 22.53 -42.25
CA THR A 163 -23.85 22.79 -42.96
C THR A 163 -22.77 21.82 -42.48
N SER A 164 -22.17 21.09 -43.43
CA SER A 164 -21.09 20.14 -43.16
C SER A 164 -20.23 20.06 -44.39
N ASN A 165 -18.95 20.44 -44.29
CA ASN A 165 -18.02 20.41 -45.41
C ASN A 165 -17.92 18.98 -46.00
N ARG A 166 -18.36 18.81 -47.26
CA ARG A 166 -18.41 17.51 -47.97
C ARG A 166 -19.12 16.40 -47.16
N GLY A 167 -20.17 16.76 -46.42
CA GLY A 167 -20.86 15.86 -45.49
C GLY A 167 -21.73 14.77 -46.15
N TYR A 168 -22.18 15.01 -47.38
CA TYR A 168 -23.10 14.14 -48.09
C TYR A 168 -22.64 13.91 -49.53
N ARG A 169 -22.71 12.65 -49.98
CA ARG A 169 -22.31 12.21 -51.31
C ARG A 169 -23.34 11.26 -51.91
N TYR A 170 -23.70 11.42 -53.17
CA TYR A 170 -24.78 10.66 -53.78
C TYR A 170 -24.57 10.37 -55.26
N ARG A 171 -25.41 9.47 -55.79
CA ARG A 171 -25.69 9.29 -57.21
C ARG A 171 -27.21 9.16 -57.39
N LEU A 172 -27.72 9.94 -58.33
CA LEU A 172 -29.14 10.04 -58.68
C LEU A 172 -29.27 9.86 -60.20
N ASP A 173 -30.25 9.09 -60.65
CA ASP A 173 -30.66 9.02 -62.06
C ASP A 173 -32.11 8.52 -62.17
N ASP A 174 -32.66 8.52 -63.38
CA ASP A 174 -34.06 8.16 -63.65
C ASP A 174 -34.25 6.78 -64.30
N ASN A 175 -33.21 5.95 -64.37
CA ASN A 175 -33.31 4.67 -65.07
C ASN A 175 -34.19 3.66 -64.31
N GLY A 176 -34.65 2.62 -65.02
CA GLY A 176 -35.43 1.53 -64.44
C GLY A 176 -34.62 0.64 -63.49
N GLY A 177 -35.27 0.12 -62.46
CA GLY A 177 -34.67 -0.82 -61.49
C GLY A 177 -33.94 -0.15 -60.32
N SER A 178 -33.13 -0.92 -59.60
CA SER A 178 -32.39 -0.45 -58.41
C SER A 178 -31.04 0.17 -58.78
N ILE A 179 -30.66 1.25 -58.09
CA ILE A 179 -29.33 1.87 -58.19
C ILE A 179 -28.38 1.36 -57.09
N CYS A 180 -28.85 0.46 -56.21
CA CYS A 180 -28.07 -0.03 -55.09
C CYS A 180 -26.84 -0.82 -55.54
N GLY A 181 -25.72 -0.59 -54.84
CA GLY A 181 -24.41 -1.16 -55.21
C GLY A 181 -23.62 -0.33 -56.23
N GLN A 182 -24.14 0.79 -56.71
CA GLN A 182 -23.40 1.73 -57.54
C GLN A 182 -22.55 2.70 -56.70
N THR A 183 -21.43 3.17 -57.25
CA THR A 183 -20.56 4.17 -56.62
C THR A 183 -21.18 5.57 -56.65
N THR A 184 -21.09 6.30 -55.53
CA THR A 184 -21.55 7.70 -55.42
C THR A 184 -20.61 8.68 -56.13
N THR A 185 -21.14 9.71 -56.80
CA THR A 185 -20.38 10.57 -57.73
C THR A 185 -20.35 12.05 -57.34
N THR A 186 -21.45 12.57 -56.81
CA THR A 186 -21.65 14.00 -56.52
C THR A 186 -21.51 14.27 -55.03
N ARG A 187 -20.93 15.43 -54.64
CA ARG A 187 -20.71 15.83 -53.24
C ARG A 187 -21.31 17.20 -52.94
N VAL A 188 -21.79 17.42 -51.72
CA VAL A 188 -22.38 18.68 -51.26
C VAL A 188 -21.89 19.07 -49.86
N ASN A 189 -22.03 20.34 -49.51
CA ASN A 189 -21.53 20.92 -48.24
C ASN A 189 -22.62 21.03 -47.15
N TYR A 190 -23.53 20.06 -47.15
CA TYR A 190 -24.49 19.83 -46.08
C TYR A 190 -24.62 18.32 -45.85
N LYS A 191 -25.25 17.93 -44.75
CA LYS A 191 -25.75 16.57 -44.54
C LYS A 191 -27.06 16.61 -43.73
N PRO A 192 -27.87 15.53 -43.76
CA PRO A 192 -29.13 15.46 -43.03
C PRO A 192 -28.91 15.65 -41.54
N GLN A 193 -29.88 16.24 -40.84
CA GLN A 193 -29.97 16.04 -39.40
C GLN A 193 -30.41 14.60 -39.14
N ILE A 194 -29.80 13.95 -38.16
CA ILE A 194 -30.10 12.55 -37.83
C ILE A 194 -30.35 12.41 -36.34
N GLN A 195 -31.26 11.51 -36.00
CA GLN A 195 -31.42 11.00 -34.64
C GLN A 195 -30.98 9.54 -34.60
N PHE A 196 -30.10 9.20 -33.67
CA PHE A 196 -29.66 7.84 -33.40
C PHE A 196 -30.25 7.34 -32.10
N ILE A 197 -30.70 6.09 -32.09
CA ILE A 197 -31.18 5.41 -30.89
C ILE A 197 -30.18 4.31 -30.50
N PHE A 198 -29.39 4.57 -29.47
CA PHE A 198 -28.50 3.57 -28.88
C PHE A 198 -29.22 2.81 -27.76
N LYS A 199 -28.86 1.54 -27.57
CA LYS A 199 -29.34 0.77 -26.43
C LYS A 199 -28.71 1.31 -25.15
N SER A 200 -29.51 1.64 -24.13
CA SER A 200 -29.00 2.19 -22.86
C SER A 200 -28.83 1.14 -21.77
N THR A 201 -29.35 -0.07 -21.95
CA THR A 201 -29.21 -1.20 -21.02
C THR A 201 -28.55 -2.38 -21.71
N SER A 202 -27.49 -2.92 -21.11
CA SER A 202 -27.00 -4.25 -21.47
C SER A 202 -27.51 -5.30 -20.48
N THR A 203 -28.07 -6.36 -21.03
CA THR A 203 -28.61 -7.49 -20.27
C THR A 203 -27.61 -8.63 -20.27
N TRP A 204 -27.32 -9.16 -19.09
CA TRP A 204 -26.54 -10.36 -18.93
C TRP A 204 -27.33 -11.57 -19.46
N ASN A 205 -26.73 -12.32 -20.37
CA ASN A 205 -27.28 -13.58 -20.86
C ASN A 205 -26.49 -14.79 -20.35
N GLY A 206 -25.22 -14.61 -19.92
CA GLY A 206 -24.39 -15.67 -19.33
C GLY A 206 -24.15 -16.88 -20.24
N SER A 207 -24.25 -16.72 -21.56
CA SER A 207 -24.24 -17.85 -22.51
C SER A 207 -22.87 -18.48 -22.72
N VAL A 208 -21.78 -17.77 -22.38
CA VAL A 208 -20.40 -18.22 -22.65
C VAL A 208 -19.66 -18.59 -21.37
N SER A 209 -19.72 -17.74 -20.35
CA SER A 209 -19.05 -17.97 -19.07
C SER A 209 -19.66 -17.13 -17.94
N ASN A 210 -19.11 -17.22 -16.74
CA ASN A 210 -19.46 -16.36 -15.61
C ASN A 210 -18.67 -15.03 -15.56
N ASN A 211 -17.67 -14.83 -16.40
CA ASN A 211 -16.80 -13.64 -16.32
C ASN A 211 -17.56 -12.37 -16.77
N TRP A 212 -17.76 -11.41 -15.86
CA TRP A 212 -18.41 -10.11 -16.12
C TRP A 212 -17.83 -9.40 -17.35
N PHE A 213 -16.52 -9.49 -17.56
CA PHE A 213 -15.79 -8.76 -18.60
C PHE A 213 -15.78 -9.46 -19.96
N ASN A 214 -16.37 -10.65 -20.06
CA ASN A 214 -16.56 -11.30 -21.35
C ASN A 214 -17.77 -10.68 -22.06
N GLN A 215 -17.49 -9.87 -23.07
CA GLN A 215 -18.45 -9.23 -23.96
C GLN A 215 -19.54 -10.16 -24.49
N ASN A 216 -19.24 -11.43 -24.74
CA ASN A 216 -20.22 -12.37 -25.31
C ASN A 216 -21.30 -12.83 -24.30
N ASN A 217 -21.12 -12.53 -23.01
CA ASN A 217 -22.15 -12.74 -22.00
C ASN A 217 -23.17 -11.60 -21.93
N TRP A 218 -22.96 -10.52 -22.68
CA TRP A 218 -23.82 -9.34 -22.70
C TRP A 218 -24.52 -9.22 -24.05
N ASP A 219 -25.82 -8.91 -24.04
CA ASP A 219 -26.62 -8.74 -25.26
C ASP A 219 -26.32 -7.45 -26.05
N ALA A 220 -25.49 -6.57 -25.50
CA ALA A 220 -25.01 -5.34 -26.13
C ALA A 220 -23.52 -5.18 -25.90
N LYS A 221 -23.09 -4.70 -24.72
CA LYS A 221 -21.68 -4.67 -24.33
C LYS A 221 -21.46 -4.85 -22.84
N VAL A 222 -20.22 -5.16 -22.46
CA VAL A 222 -19.81 -5.00 -21.06
C VAL A 222 -20.20 -3.58 -20.63
N PRO A 223 -21.01 -3.43 -19.55
CA PRO A 223 -21.50 -2.14 -19.11
C PRO A 223 -20.38 -1.12 -18.88
N THR A 224 -20.72 0.15 -19.07
CA THR A 224 -19.85 1.32 -18.86
C THR A 224 -20.58 2.32 -17.98
N ALA A 225 -19.93 3.40 -17.55
CA ALA A 225 -20.54 4.45 -16.71
C ALA A 225 -21.86 5.03 -17.26
N GLU A 226 -22.05 5.00 -18.58
CA GLU A 226 -23.29 5.47 -19.24
C GLU A 226 -24.33 4.38 -19.54
N MET A 227 -24.02 3.12 -19.29
CA MET A 227 -24.86 1.98 -19.68
C MET A 227 -25.35 1.22 -18.44
N ASN A 228 -26.66 0.97 -18.39
CA ASN A 228 -27.27 0.18 -17.33
C ASN A 228 -26.87 -1.29 -17.48
N ALA A 229 -26.61 -1.96 -16.36
CA ALA A 229 -26.40 -3.38 -16.27
C ALA A 229 -27.66 -4.06 -15.71
N LEU A 230 -28.27 -4.95 -16.47
CA LEU A 230 -29.41 -5.77 -16.02
C LEU A 230 -29.00 -7.23 -15.95
N ILE A 231 -29.14 -7.85 -14.78
CA ILE A 231 -28.93 -9.28 -14.57
C ILE A 231 -30.29 -9.95 -14.36
N PRO A 232 -30.82 -10.68 -15.36
CA PRO A 232 -32.07 -11.42 -15.22
C PRO A 232 -31.87 -12.73 -14.45
N ALA A 233 -32.97 -13.31 -14.00
CA ALA A 233 -32.96 -14.64 -13.38
C ALA A 233 -32.81 -15.74 -14.43
N GLY A 234 -32.37 -16.92 -14.00
CA GLY A 234 -32.36 -18.13 -14.84
C GLY A 234 -31.31 -18.14 -15.96
N THR A 235 -30.28 -17.28 -15.89
CA THR A 235 -29.18 -17.32 -16.86
C THR A 235 -28.29 -18.53 -16.64
N PRO A 236 -27.74 -19.18 -17.69
CA PRO A 236 -26.94 -20.40 -17.57
C PRO A 236 -25.72 -20.26 -16.66
N ASN A 237 -25.04 -19.11 -16.73
CA ASN A 237 -23.93 -18.76 -15.85
C ASN A 237 -24.24 -17.43 -15.17
N SER A 238 -24.17 -17.38 -13.84
CA SER A 238 -24.30 -16.11 -13.10
C SER A 238 -23.02 -15.29 -13.20
N PRO A 239 -23.09 -13.95 -13.29
CA PRO A 239 -21.92 -13.09 -13.40
C PRO A 239 -21.03 -13.10 -12.14
N VAL A 240 -19.73 -13.09 -12.37
CA VAL A 240 -18.66 -12.96 -11.38
C VAL A 240 -17.73 -11.83 -11.80
N VAL A 241 -17.48 -10.88 -10.90
CA VAL A 241 -16.49 -9.81 -11.08
C VAL A 241 -15.13 -10.29 -10.58
N THR A 242 -14.09 -10.14 -11.41
CA THR A 242 -12.73 -10.60 -11.11
C THR A 242 -11.67 -9.57 -11.50
N GLY A 243 -10.74 -9.28 -10.58
CA GLY A 243 -9.44 -8.62 -10.82
C GLY A 243 -9.44 -7.14 -11.25
N ILE A 244 -10.43 -6.69 -12.02
CA ILE A 244 -10.56 -5.29 -12.48
C ILE A 244 -11.90 -4.71 -12.04
N THR A 245 -12.01 -3.38 -12.00
CA THR A 245 -13.23 -2.69 -11.58
C THR A 245 -14.30 -2.75 -12.65
N ALA A 246 -15.42 -3.41 -12.36
CA ALA A 246 -16.63 -3.33 -13.18
C ALA A 246 -17.23 -1.93 -13.09
N VAL A 247 -17.90 -1.46 -14.15
CA VAL A 247 -18.51 -0.13 -14.18
C VAL A 247 -19.88 -0.21 -14.83
N CYS A 248 -20.86 0.50 -14.29
CA CYS A 248 -22.18 0.64 -14.90
C CYS A 248 -22.86 1.95 -14.49
N LYS A 249 -23.89 2.35 -15.22
CA LYS A 249 -24.79 3.45 -14.84
C LYS A 249 -25.69 3.01 -13.68
N ASN A 250 -26.79 2.34 -14.01
CA ASN A 250 -27.62 1.63 -13.05
C ASN A 250 -27.21 0.15 -12.99
N LEU A 251 -27.26 -0.46 -11.81
CA LEU A 251 -27.12 -1.91 -11.63
C LEU A 251 -28.44 -2.49 -11.17
N THR A 252 -29.01 -3.43 -11.92
CA THR A 252 -30.28 -4.08 -11.59
C THR A 252 -30.11 -5.60 -11.55
N LEU A 253 -30.39 -6.21 -10.40
CA LEU A 253 -30.51 -7.66 -10.24
C LEU A 253 -31.98 -8.02 -10.06
N ASN A 254 -32.52 -8.84 -10.96
CA ASN A 254 -33.89 -9.34 -10.84
C ASN A 254 -33.99 -10.42 -9.76
N ASN A 255 -35.22 -10.66 -9.29
CA ASN A 255 -35.49 -11.74 -8.34
C ASN A 255 -35.07 -13.10 -8.93
N GLY A 256 -34.20 -13.83 -8.24
CA GLY A 256 -33.59 -15.08 -8.71
C GLY A 256 -32.30 -14.92 -9.54
N ALA A 257 -31.80 -13.70 -9.72
CA ALA A 257 -30.47 -13.44 -10.28
C ALA A 257 -29.40 -13.49 -9.19
N THR A 258 -28.15 -13.82 -9.56
CA THR A 258 -27.00 -13.83 -8.63
C THR A 258 -25.85 -13.02 -9.20
N LEU A 259 -25.17 -12.23 -8.36
CA LEU A 259 -23.88 -11.57 -8.68
C LEU A 259 -22.88 -11.85 -7.57
N SER A 260 -21.69 -12.34 -7.95
CA SER A 260 -20.62 -12.71 -7.00
C SER A 260 -19.31 -11.99 -7.28
N PHE A 261 -18.49 -11.85 -6.25
CA PHE A 261 -17.21 -11.15 -6.29
C PHE A 261 -16.09 -12.10 -5.90
N THR A 262 -14.91 -11.93 -6.51
CA THR A 262 -13.67 -12.56 -6.02
C THR A 262 -12.88 -11.57 -5.15
N PRO A 263 -11.95 -12.05 -4.28
CA PRO A 263 -11.19 -11.17 -3.40
C PRO A 263 -10.51 -10.01 -4.14
N GLY A 264 -10.70 -8.79 -3.64
CA GLY A 264 -10.15 -7.55 -4.24
C GLY A 264 -10.94 -6.99 -5.44
N SER A 265 -12.06 -7.61 -5.83
CA SER A 265 -12.89 -7.11 -6.93
C SER A 265 -13.72 -5.88 -6.55
N ASN A 266 -13.96 -4.99 -7.50
CA ASN A 266 -14.69 -3.74 -7.27
C ASN A 266 -15.75 -3.52 -8.37
N ILE A 267 -16.86 -2.85 -8.03
CA ILE A 267 -17.81 -2.32 -9.02
C ILE A 267 -18.11 -0.85 -8.74
N ASN A 268 -18.10 -0.02 -9.79
CA ASN A 268 -18.55 1.37 -9.74
C ASN A 268 -19.96 1.47 -10.31
N VAL A 269 -20.90 2.00 -9.54
CA VAL A 269 -22.28 2.26 -9.93
C VAL A 269 -22.49 3.77 -9.98
N HIS A 270 -22.81 4.30 -11.17
CA HIS A 270 -22.90 5.76 -11.40
C HIS A 270 -24.30 6.37 -11.13
N ALA A 271 -25.32 5.53 -10.90
CA ALA A 271 -26.68 5.93 -10.59
C ALA A 271 -27.30 4.92 -9.60
N ASP A 272 -28.46 4.33 -9.89
CA ASP A 272 -29.18 3.50 -8.91
C ASP A 272 -28.66 2.06 -8.86
N PHE A 273 -28.63 1.50 -7.66
CA PHE A 273 -28.45 0.07 -7.42
C PHE A 273 -29.76 -0.54 -6.97
N THR A 274 -30.37 -1.35 -7.83
CA THR A 274 -31.60 -2.08 -7.54
C THR A 274 -31.30 -3.56 -7.40
N ASN A 275 -31.51 -4.12 -6.21
CA ASN A 275 -31.21 -5.51 -5.95
C ASN A 275 -32.43 -6.26 -5.39
N ASN A 276 -33.03 -7.09 -6.25
CA ASN A 276 -34.09 -8.02 -5.88
C ASN A 276 -33.59 -9.47 -5.84
N GLY A 277 -32.32 -9.72 -6.15
CA GLY A 277 -31.73 -11.06 -6.27
C GLY A 277 -30.76 -11.38 -5.13
N ALA A 278 -29.86 -12.34 -5.38
CA ALA A 278 -28.78 -12.71 -4.48
C ALA A 278 -27.50 -11.94 -4.82
N PHE A 279 -27.09 -11.03 -3.94
CA PHE A 279 -25.79 -10.39 -4.00
C PHE A 279 -24.85 -11.09 -3.03
N VAL A 280 -23.75 -11.66 -3.53
CA VAL A 280 -22.80 -12.46 -2.73
C VAL A 280 -21.42 -11.77 -2.70
N PRO A 281 -21.28 -10.63 -2.02
CA PRO A 281 -19.99 -9.98 -1.84
C PRO A 281 -19.36 -10.55 -0.56
N SER A 282 -18.93 -11.81 -0.55
CA SER A 282 -18.10 -12.28 0.59
C SER A 282 -16.76 -11.55 0.66
N THR A 283 -16.40 -10.82 -0.40
CA THR A 283 -15.24 -9.95 -0.55
C THR A 283 -15.52 -8.84 -1.56
N GLY A 284 -14.69 -7.79 -1.60
CA GLY A 284 -14.73 -6.74 -2.62
C GLY A 284 -15.52 -5.49 -2.23
N ASN A 285 -15.54 -4.50 -3.11
CA ASN A 285 -16.13 -3.19 -2.86
C ASN A 285 -17.18 -2.80 -3.90
N ILE A 286 -18.29 -2.23 -3.43
CA ILE A 286 -19.20 -1.45 -4.27
C ILE A 286 -18.93 0.04 -4.03
N THR A 287 -18.61 0.76 -5.11
CA THR A 287 -18.41 2.21 -5.09
C THR A 287 -19.55 2.92 -5.80
N PHE A 288 -20.21 3.83 -5.11
CA PHE A 288 -21.24 4.71 -5.67
C PHE A 288 -20.61 6.01 -6.15
N LYS A 289 -20.77 6.33 -7.44
CA LYS A 289 -20.26 7.55 -8.09
C LYS A 289 -21.36 8.18 -8.94
N GLY A 290 -21.04 9.27 -9.64
CA GLY A 290 -21.91 9.85 -10.65
C GLY A 290 -22.23 11.32 -10.44
N ASP A 291 -23.19 11.80 -11.21
CA ASP A 291 -23.68 13.18 -11.27
C ASP A 291 -25.12 13.33 -10.73
N VAL A 292 -25.71 12.23 -10.25
CA VAL A 292 -27.01 12.17 -9.58
C VAL A 292 -26.88 11.45 -8.24
N VAL A 293 -27.80 11.66 -7.29
CA VAL A 293 -27.84 10.88 -6.04
C VAL A 293 -28.00 9.39 -6.37
N ASN A 294 -27.18 8.52 -5.77
CA ASN A 294 -27.36 7.07 -5.94
C ASN A 294 -28.45 6.54 -5.01
N ASN A 295 -29.50 5.93 -5.56
CA ASN A 295 -30.50 5.23 -4.75
C ASN A 295 -30.18 3.74 -4.64
N LEU A 296 -30.05 3.24 -3.42
CA LEU A 296 -29.95 1.82 -3.11
C LEU A 296 -31.37 1.29 -2.87
N ASN A 297 -31.94 0.64 -3.88
CA ASN A 297 -33.27 0.04 -3.86
C ASN A 297 -33.14 -1.47 -3.58
N LEU A 298 -33.21 -1.85 -2.30
CA LEU A 298 -32.89 -3.21 -1.87
C LEU A 298 -34.15 -3.96 -1.43
N ASN A 299 -34.25 -5.22 -1.84
CA ASN A 299 -35.27 -6.12 -1.31
C ASN A 299 -34.74 -6.81 -0.05
N GLY A 300 -35.33 -6.52 1.10
CA GLY A 300 -34.88 -7.07 2.39
C GLY A 300 -33.46 -6.63 2.76
N THR A 301 -32.77 -7.47 3.51
CA THR A 301 -31.41 -7.20 3.99
C THR A 301 -30.35 -7.72 3.02
N GLN A 302 -29.48 -6.82 2.57
CA GLN A 302 -28.38 -7.13 1.67
C GLN A 302 -27.05 -7.08 2.43
N LYS A 303 -26.28 -8.15 2.32
CA LYS A 303 -24.91 -8.19 2.86
C LYS A 303 -23.97 -7.52 1.87
N ILE A 304 -23.13 -6.60 2.35
CA ILE A 304 -22.09 -5.92 1.58
C ILE A 304 -20.78 -6.06 2.34
N TYR A 305 -19.68 -6.40 1.66
CA TYR A 305 -18.37 -6.44 2.31
C TYR A 305 -17.83 -5.02 2.53
N ASP A 306 -17.29 -4.37 1.50
CA ASP A 306 -16.92 -2.96 1.56
C ASP A 306 -17.89 -2.09 0.75
N LEU A 307 -18.21 -0.91 1.29
CA LEU A 307 -19.08 0.09 0.67
C LEU A 307 -18.32 1.42 0.59
N THR A 308 -18.18 1.96 -0.61
CA THR A 308 -17.61 3.30 -0.83
C THR A 308 -18.68 4.22 -1.39
N ILE A 309 -18.93 5.34 -0.73
CA ILE A 309 -19.71 6.44 -1.32
C ILE A 309 -18.70 7.43 -1.86
N ASP A 310 -18.60 7.59 -3.18
CA ASP A 310 -17.68 8.52 -3.88
C ASP A 310 -18.43 9.35 -4.94
N ASN A 311 -19.62 9.85 -4.55
CA ASN A 311 -20.49 10.69 -5.37
C ASN A 311 -20.75 12.04 -4.71
N ILE A 312 -20.50 13.14 -5.45
CA ILE A 312 -20.72 14.53 -5.02
C ILE A 312 -22.16 14.87 -4.62
N ASN A 313 -23.13 14.12 -5.13
CA ASN A 313 -24.53 14.28 -4.76
C ASN A 313 -24.94 13.37 -3.59
N GLY A 314 -24.06 12.45 -3.18
CA GLY A 314 -24.31 11.50 -2.10
C GLY A 314 -25.05 10.25 -2.55
N ALA A 315 -25.50 9.48 -1.57
CA ALA A 315 -26.23 8.23 -1.78
C ALA A 315 -27.28 8.04 -0.69
N VAL A 316 -28.31 7.24 -0.96
CA VAL A 316 -29.39 6.95 -0.01
C VAL A 316 -29.77 5.48 -0.02
N ILE A 317 -29.94 4.89 1.16
CA ILE A 317 -30.65 3.61 1.31
C ILE A 317 -32.15 3.89 1.17
N ALA A 318 -32.65 3.78 -0.06
CA ALA A 318 -34.01 4.15 -0.41
C ALA A 318 -35.03 3.09 0.04
N SER A 319 -34.64 1.80 0.05
CA SER A 319 -35.45 0.70 0.57
C SER A 319 -34.58 -0.48 0.98
N GLY A 320 -35.12 -1.34 1.87
CA GLY A 320 -34.41 -2.49 2.43
C GLY A 320 -33.34 -2.09 3.44
N ASN A 321 -32.41 -3.01 3.73
CA ASN A 321 -31.37 -2.84 4.74
C ASN A 321 -30.00 -3.25 4.19
N VAL A 322 -28.94 -2.63 4.70
CA VAL A 322 -27.55 -2.99 4.39
C VAL A 322 -26.89 -3.54 5.65
N ASN A 323 -26.36 -4.76 5.57
CA ASN A 323 -25.47 -5.35 6.56
C ASN A 323 -24.05 -5.30 6.02
N LEU A 324 -23.24 -4.39 6.54
CA LEU A 324 -21.85 -4.22 6.15
C LEU A 324 -20.94 -5.08 7.01
N THR A 325 -20.02 -5.84 6.42
CA THR A 325 -19.06 -6.68 7.18
C THR A 325 -17.62 -6.16 7.14
N GLY A 326 -17.30 -5.30 6.17
CA GLY A 326 -15.99 -4.68 5.99
C GLY A 326 -15.99 -3.20 6.36
N THR A 327 -15.62 -2.35 5.41
CA THR A 327 -15.37 -0.92 5.63
C THR A 327 -16.39 -0.05 4.89
N LEU A 328 -16.97 0.91 5.60
CA LEU A 328 -17.66 2.05 4.98
C LEU A 328 -16.65 3.16 4.75
N LYS A 329 -16.45 3.52 3.48
CA LYS A 329 -15.62 4.65 3.07
C LYS A 329 -16.50 5.74 2.51
N ILE A 330 -16.34 6.96 3.02
CA ILE A 330 -16.97 8.13 2.43
C ILE A 330 -15.87 8.94 1.74
N GLY A 331 -15.97 8.99 0.42
CA GLY A 331 -15.08 9.69 -0.48
C GLY A 331 -15.09 11.18 -0.19
N ILE A 332 -14.01 11.83 -0.58
CA ILE A 332 -13.71 13.12 0.04
C ILE A 332 -14.43 14.30 -0.63
N ALA A 333 -15.00 14.08 -1.81
CA ALA A 333 -15.81 15.06 -2.53
C ALA A 333 -17.29 14.64 -2.58
N THR A 334 -17.75 13.82 -1.64
CA THR A 334 -19.12 13.30 -1.67
C THR A 334 -20.16 14.18 -1.01
N GLY A 335 -21.37 14.11 -1.54
CA GLY A 335 -22.56 14.52 -0.82
C GLY A 335 -22.89 13.53 0.30
N ASN A 336 -23.96 13.80 1.03
CA ASN A 336 -24.32 13.02 2.21
C ASN A 336 -24.69 11.57 1.85
N PHE A 337 -24.22 10.63 2.65
CA PHE A 337 -24.78 9.28 2.69
C PHE A 337 -25.94 9.24 3.69
N ASN A 338 -27.15 9.07 3.19
CA ASN A 338 -28.33 8.89 4.02
C ASN A 338 -28.60 7.40 4.24
N THR A 339 -28.35 6.93 5.46
CA THR A 339 -28.56 5.53 5.85
C THR A 339 -30.04 5.19 5.96
N ASN A 340 -30.91 6.19 6.11
CA ASN A 340 -32.34 6.02 6.38
C ASN A 340 -32.60 5.04 7.54
N ASN A 341 -31.71 5.05 8.56
CA ASN A 341 -31.71 4.14 9.70
C ASN A 341 -31.61 2.64 9.34
N ALA A 342 -31.10 2.32 8.15
CA ALA A 342 -31.13 0.98 7.58
C ALA A 342 -29.74 0.37 7.34
N LEU A 343 -28.69 0.94 7.96
CA LEU A 343 -27.33 0.42 7.91
C LEU A 343 -26.95 -0.26 9.22
N THR A 344 -26.52 -1.51 9.15
CA THR A 344 -25.93 -2.27 10.25
C THR A 344 -24.46 -2.56 9.96
N LEU A 345 -23.57 -2.20 10.89
CA LEU A 345 -22.17 -2.61 10.90
C LEU A 345 -22.06 -3.93 11.67
N ILE A 346 -21.82 -5.01 10.95
CA ILE A 346 -21.81 -6.37 11.49
C ILE A 346 -20.54 -6.62 12.28
N SER A 347 -20.69 -7.33 13.39
CA SER A 347 -19.60 -7.86 14.18
C SER A 347 -19.85 -9.35 14.38
N ASP A 348 -18.86 -10.17 14.07
CA ASP A 348 -18.87 -11.62 14.26
C ASP A 348 -17.46 -12.13 14.57
N SER A 349 -17.29 -13.46 14.65
CA SER A 349 -16.00 -14.09 14.92
C SER A 349 -14.94 -13.85 13.85
N ALA A 350 -15.32 -13.43 12.63
CA ALA A 350 -14.39 -13.09 11.55
C ALA A 350 -13.91 -11.63 11.63
N GLY A 351 -14.67 -10.76 12.28
CA GLY A 351 -14.26 -9.39 12.57
C GLY A 351 -15.41 -8.44 12.80
N THR A 352 -15.08 -7.16 12.90
CA THR A 352 -16.06 -6.08 13.10
C THR A 352 -15.97 -5.07 11.98
N ALA A 353 -17.11 -4.80 11.35
CA ALA A 353 -17.25 -3.76 10.35
C ALA A 353 -17.00 -2.38 10.96
N ARG A 354 -16.57 -1.44 10.12
CA ARG A 354 -16.10 -0.13 10.59
C ARG A 354 -16.42 0.98 9.62
N ILE A 355 -16.45 2.20 10.14
CA ILE A 355 -16.39 3.43 9.35
C ILE A 355 -14.93 3.87 9.29
N ASP A 356 -14.42 4.04 8.07
CA ASP A 356 -13.07 4.56 7.82
C ASP A 356 -12.94 6.00 8.33
N GLU A 357 -11.72 6.54 8.35
CA GLU A 357 -11.50 7.95 8.69
C GLU A 357 -12.36 8.87 7.80
N LEU A 358 -13.15 9.74 8.42
CA LEU A 358 -13.89 10.77 7.72
C LEU A 358 -13.06 12.05 7.62
N THR A 359 -12.39 12.24 6.49
CA THR A 359 -11.64 13.47 6.25
C THR A 359 -12.59 14.62 5.89
N THR A 360 -12.67 15.65 6.73
CA THR A 360 -13.39 16.88 6.37
C THR A 360 -12.61 17.67 5.33
N LYS A 361 -13.28 18.12 4.27
CA LYS A 361 -12.74 19.05 3.26
C LYS A 361 -13.49 20.37 3.26
N CYS A 362 -12.75 21.44 3.10
CA CYS A 362 -13.28 22.76 2.85
C CYS A 362 -13.62 22.86 1.36
N LYS A 363 -14.88 23.21 1.07
CA LYS A 363 -15.35 23.45 -0.29
C LYS A 363 -15.02 24.89 -0.69
N TYR A 364 -14.09 25.03 -1.63
CA TYR A 364 -13.80 26.30 -2.28
C TYR A 364 -14.48 26.34 -3.65
N THR A 365 -15.18 27.42 -3.97
CA THR A 365 -15.78 27.64 -5.29
C THR A 365 -14.97 28.70 -6.02
N LEU A 366 -14.41 28.34 -7.18
CA LEU A 366 -13.65 29.21 -8.06
C LEU A 366 -14.57 29.66 -9.19
N ASP A 367 -15.06 30.89 -9.10
CA ASP A 367 -15.82 31.54 -10.17
C ASP A 367 -14.87 32.32 -11.08
N MET A 368 -14.99 32.10 -12.37
CA MET A 368 -14.10 32.60 -13.42
C MET A 368 -14.94 33.35 -14.44
N PHE A 369 -14.52 34.55 -14.80
CA PHE A 369 -15.25 35.47 -15.65
C PHE A 369 -14.35 35.98 -16.77
N ASP A 370 -14.97 36.13 -17.92
CA ASP A 370 -14.40 36.75 -19.10
C ASP A 370 -15.38 37.82 -19.60
N SER A 371 -14.89 39.05 -19.67
CA SER A 371 -15.72 40.20 -20.00
C SER A 371 -16.15 40.25 -21.48
N TYR A 372 -15.43 39.59 -22.39
CA TYR A 372 -15.74 39.59 -23.83
C TYR A 372 -16.39 38.29 -24.33
N GLY A 373 -16.33 37.21 -23.54
CA GLY A 373 -17.04 35.97 -23.79
C GLY A 373 -16.37 35.05 -24.82
N ASP A 374 -15.12 35.32 -25.19
CA ASP A 374 -14.26 34.53 -26.06
C ASP A 374 -13.43 33.48 -25.30
N SER A 375 -13.62 33.34 -23.99
CA SER A 375 -12.82 32.54 -23.04
C SER A 375 -11.44 33.16 -22.77
N TRP A 376 -10.69 32.62 -21.80
CA TRP A 376 -9.41 33.20 -21.37
C TRP A 376 -8.22 33.03 -22.35
N ASN A 377 -8.44 32.78 -23.64
CA ASN A 377 -7.40 32.82 -24.67
C ASN A 377 -6.07 32.07 -24.35
N GLY A 378 -6.16 30.97 -23.60
CA GLY A 378 -5.03 30.12 -23.19
C GLY A 378 -4.56 30.32 -21.74
N ALA A 379 -5.10 31.28 -21.01
CA ALA A 379 -4.87 31.45 -19.59
C ALA A 379 -5.62 30.41 -18.75
N TYR A 380 -5.06 30.07 -17.59
CA TYR A 380 -5.67 29.16 -16.63
C TYR A 380 -5.11 29.35 -15.21
N ILE A 381 -5.90 28.92 -14.23
CA ILE A 381 -5.50 28.80 -12.84
C ILE A 381 -5.18 27.34 -12.56
N THR A 382 -3.97 27.05 -12.09
CA THR A 382 -3.66 25.74 -11.50
C THR A 382 -3.88 25.82 -10.00
N ALA A 383 -4.75 24.97 -9.46
CA ALA A 383 -4.84 24.78 -8.01
C ALA A 383 -3.88 23.69 -7.56
N TYR A 384 -3.26 23.90 -6.40
CA TYR A 384 -2.37 22.96 -5.72
C TYR A 384 -2.90 22.69 -4.32
N ILE A 385 -2.92 21.42 -3.91
CA ILE A 385 -3.17 20.99 -2.52
C ILE A 385 -1.87 20.39 -2.01
N ASP A 386 -1.31 20.96 -0.94
CA ASP A 386 0.00 20.56 -0.38
C ASP A 386 1.09 20.43 -1.47
N ASN A 387 1.10 21.42 -2.37
CA ASN A 387 1.98 21.50 -3.55
C ASN A 387 1.77 20.45 -4.65
N VAL A 388 0.74 19.60 -4.55
CA VAL A 388 0.33 18.69 -5.63
C VAL A 388 -0.71 19.38 -6.52
N PRO A 389 -0.49 19.51 -7.84
CA PRO A 389 -1.48 20.12 -8.74
C PRO A 389 -2.73 19.24 -8.83
N VAL A 390 -3.91 19.84 -8.66
CA VAL A 390 -5.20 19.12 -8.69
C VAL A 390 -6.06 19.44 -9.90
N GLY A 391 -5.74 20.49 -10.65
CA GLY A 391 -6.42 20.81 -11.90
C GLY A 391 -6.08 22.19 -12.44
N ASP A 392 -6.30 22.35 -13.74
CA ASP A 392 -6.25 23.63 -14.44
C ASP A 392 -7.67 24.10 -14.74
N PHE A 393 -7.97 25.35 -14.37
CA PHE A 393 -9.30 25.96 -14.41
C PHE A 393 -9.26 27.24 -15.25
N PHE A 394 -10.28 27.45 -16.08
CA PHE A 394 -10.41 28.65 -16.91
C PHE A 394 -11.89 28.93 -17.22
N ALA A 395 -12.21 30.18 -17.56
CA ALA A 395 -13.56 30.52 -18.01
C ALA A 395 -13.84 29.92 -19.39
N LYS A 396 -14.97 29.20 -19.52
CA LYS A 396 -15.53 28.76 -20.80
C LYS A 396 -16.56 29.80 -21.24
N ARG A 397 -16.30 30.52 -22.35
CA ARG A 397 -17.08 31.70 -22.76
C ARG A 397 -17.03 32.76 -21.65
N SER A 398 -18.14 33.47 -21.39
CA SER A 398 -18.23 34.61 -20.47
C SER A 398 -18.09 34.27 -18.98
N ASN A 399 -18.45 33.08 -18.54
CA ASN A 399 -18.31 32.68 -17.13
C ASN A 399 -18.23 31.16 -16.94
N SER A 400 -17.58 30.73 -15.87
CA SER A 400 -17.57 29.34 -15.42
C SER A 400 -17.34 29.28 -13.92
N SER A 401 -17.80 28.21 -13.29
CA SER A 401 -17.57 27.96 -11.86
C SER A 401 -17.03 26.55 -11.69
N SER A 402 -16.18 26.35 -10.70
CA SER A 402 -15.60 25.04 -10.38
C SER A 402 -15.34 24.91 -8.89
N ASP A 403 -15.71 23.77 -8.33
CA ASP A 403 -15.47 23.48 -6.91
C ASP A 403 -14.13 22.76 -6.72
N ILE A 404 -13.38 23.20 -5.71
CA ILE A 404 -12.11 22.63 -5.25
C ILE A 404 -12.30 22.18 -3.80
N TYR A 405 -12.19 20.88 -3.54
CA TYR A 405 -12.33 20.31 -2.21
C TYR A 405 -10.95 20.08 -1.59
N VAL A 406 -10.65 20.78 -0.48
CA VAL A 406 -9.33 20.78 0.16
C VAL A 406 -9.40 20.19 1.56
N PRO A 407 -8.60 19.18 1.94
CA PRO A 407 -8.60 18.64 3.31
C PRO A 407 -8.41 19.75 4.33
N ALA A 408 -9.19 19.73 5.41
CA ALA A 408 -8.95 20.63 6.53
C ALA A 408 -7.51 20.42 7.03
N GLY A 409 -6.74 21.50 7.19
CA GLY A 409 -5.32 21.48 7.52
C GLY A 409 -4.36 21.43 6.33
N SER A 410 -4.82 21.07 5.12
CA SER A 410 -3.99 21.12 3.90
C SER A 410 -3.88 22.55 3.37
N THR A 411 -2.78 22.84 2.68
CA THR A 411 -2.55 24.13 2.02
C THR A 411 -3.18 24.14 0.64
N LEU A 412 -4.15 25.03 0.40
CA LEU A 412 -4.61 25.39 -0.95
C LEU A 412 -3.74 26.52 -1.49
N ARG A 413 -3.11 26.30 -2.64
CA ARG A 413 -2.37 27.33 -3.38
C ARG A 413 -2.90 27.46 -4.81
N LEU A 414 -3.13 28.67 -5.28
CA LEU A 414 -3.46 28.96 -6.68
C LEU A 414 -2.24 29.54 -7.40
N ARG A 415 -2.11 29.18 -8.67
CA ARG A 415 -1.17 29.75 -9.63
C ARG A 415 -1.97 30.24 -10.83
N TYR A 416 -1.80 31.50 -11.22
CA TYR A 416 -2.33 31.99 -12.49
C TYR A 416 -1.25 31.93 -13.57
N THR A 417 -1.59 31.34 -14.71
CA THR A 417 -0.76 31.32 -15.92
C THR A 417 -1.46 32.13 -16.99
N ALA A 418 -0.84 33.22 -17.43
CA ALA A 418 -1.37 34.09 -18.49
C ALA A 418 -1.29 33.40 -19.87
N GLY A 419 -2.31 33.61 -20.70
CA GLY A 419 -2.34 33.34 -22.14
C GLY A 419 -2.01 34.57 -22.98
N ILE A 420 -2.68 34.72 -24.14
CA ILE A 420 -2.46 35.80 -25.10
C ILE A 420 -3.67 36.74 -25.10
N TYR A 421 -3.46 38.03 -24.77
CA TYR A 421 -4.49 39.07 -24.58
C TYR A 421 -5.38 38.82 -23.35
N GLU A 422 -4.99 39.40 -22.20
CA GLU A 422 -5.37 38.93 -20.86
C GLU A 422 -6.05 40.02 -20.01
N ASN A 423 -6.49 41.10 -20.66
CA ASN A 423 -6.76 42.37 -19.98
C ASN A 423 -8.16 42.43 -19.35
N GLU A 424 -8.89 41.32 -19.41
CA GLU A 424 -10.30 41.20 -19.07
C GLU A 424 -10.65 40.00 -18.16
N ASN A 425 -9.65 39.19 -17.77
CA ASN A 425 -9.87 37.97 -16.99
C ASN A 425 -10.08 38.30 -15.51
N THR A 426 -11.16 37.79 -14.92
CA THR A 426 -11.43 37.97 -13.48
C THR A 426 -11.81 36.65 -12.84
N TYR A 427 -11.37 36.40 -11.61
CA TYR A 427 -11.83 35.25 -10.84
C TYR A 427 -12.00 35.56 -9.36
N THR A 428 -12.89 34.82 -8.71
CA THR A 428 -13.13 34.87 -7.28
C THR A 428 -13.05 33.47 -6.69
N LEU A 429 -12.41 33.35 -5.54
CA LEU A 429 -12.42 32.13 -4.74
C LEU A 429 -13.31 32.36 -3.52
N SER A 430 -14.30 31.49 -3.34
CA SER A 430 -15.26 31.54 -2.24
C SER A 430 -15.11 30.32 -1.35
N LEU A 431 -15.16 30.49 -0.03
CA LEU A 431 -15.30 29.40 0.94
C LEU A 431 -16.71 29.46 1.52
N ASN A 432 -17.49 28.38 1.41
CA ASN A 432 -18.88 28.35 1.86
C ASN A 432 -19.71 29.54 1.35
N ASN A 433 -19.65 29.83 0.04
CA ASN A 433 -20.31 30.95 -0.65
C ASN A 433 -19.87 32.35 -0.19
N THR A 434 -18.84 32.48 0.63
CA THR A 434 -18.25 33.77 1.01
C THR A 434 -16.97 33.98 0.21
N VAL A 435 -16.88 35.05 -0.59
CA VAL A 435 -15.67 35.39 -1.35
C VAL A 435 -14.54 35.70 -0.37
N ILE A 436 -13.45 34.95 -0.45
CA ILE A 436 -12.24 35.11 0.37
C ILE A 436 -11.06 35.65 -0.43
N PHE A 437 -11.14 35.59 -1.77
CA PHE A 437 -10.12 36.11 -2.66
C PHE A 437 -10.72 36.49 -4.01
N SER A 438 -10.18 37.52 -4.65
CA SER A 438 -10.58 37.97 -5.98
C SER A 438 -9.39 38.61 -6.70
N ASP A 439 -9.23 38.34 -7.99
CA ASP A 439 -8.17 38.94 -8.81
C ASP A 439 -8.68 39.16 -10.25
N GLY A 440 -8.21 40.21 -10.92
CA GLY A 440 -8.72 40.69 -12.22
C GLY A 440 -9.18 42.16 -12.22
N PRO A 441 -9.51 42.76 -13.39
CA PRO A 441 -9.56 42.17 -14.74
C PRO A 441 -8.20 41.92 -15.40
N ASN A 442 -7.09 42.31 -14.78
CA ASN A 442 -5.74 41.93 -15.18
C ASN A 442 -5.10 41.12 -14.05
N PRO A 443 -5.29 39.79 -14.00
CA PRO A 443 -4.83 39.01 -12.87
C PRO A 443 -3.31 39.03 -12.71
N SER A 444 -2.86 38.97 -11.46
CA SER A 444 -1.44 38.86 -11.14
C SER A 444 -0.87 37.53 -11.66
N THR A 445 0.27 37.57 -12.35
CA THR A 445 0.95 36.34 -12.81
C THR A 445 1.95 35.86 -11.77
N GLY A 446 2.02 34.55 -11.53
CA GLY A 446 3.01 34.00 -10.61
C GLY A 446 2.68 32.61 -10.08
N ASN A 447 3.69 31.95 -9.53
CA ASN A 447 3.58 30.59 -8.98
C ASN A 447 2.72 30.51 -7.70
N ASN A 448 2.41 31.64 -7.06
CA ASN A 448 1.58 31.69 -5.86
C ASN A 448 0.79 33.00 -5.83
N VAL A 449 -0.39 33.01 -6.43
CA VAL A 449 -1.29 34.19 -6.45
C VAL A 449 -2.22 34.21 -5.23
N PHE A 450 -2.47 33.04 -4.65
CA PHE A 450 -3.21 32.87 -3.40
C PHE A 450 -2.72 31.61 -2.69
N SER A 451 -2.58 31.66 -1.36
CA SER A 451 -2.30 30.48 -0.54
C SER A 451 -3.00 30.61 0.81
N THR A 452 -3.65 29.54 1.25
CA THR A 452 -4.23 29.45 2.60
C THR A 452 -4.15 28.02 3.11
N ILE A 453 -4.11 27.86 4.44
CA ILE A 453 -4.42 26.58 5.06
C ILE A 453 -5.94 26.46 5.11
N ALA A 454 -6.47 25.34 4.64
CA ALA A 454 -7.89 25.10 4.63
C ALA A 454 -8.41 24.90 6.06
N THR A 455 -9.29 25.80 6.51
CA THR A 455 -9.90 25.76 7.84
C THR A 455 -11.42 25.74 7.69
N CYS A 456 -12.03 24.64 8.10
CA CYS A 456 -13.47 24.46 8.10
C CYS A 456 -13.86 23.51 9.24
N ASN A 457 -15.09 23.68 9.72
CA ASN A 457 -15.63 22.82 10.76
C ASN A 457 -15.83 21.40 10.21
N PHE A 458 -15.62 20.41 11.08
CA PHE A 458 -15.92 19.02 10.76
C PHE A 458 -17.37 18.90 10.29
N PHE A 459 -17.58 18.22 9.16
CA PHE A 459 -18.90 17.93 8.64
C PHE A 459 -19.11 16.42 8.64
N ASN A 460 -20.16 15.94 9.31
CA ASN A 460 -20.56 14.54 9.27
C ASN A 460 -21.25 14.26 7.92
N PRO A 461 -20.62 13.50 7.00
CA PRO A 461 -21.24 13.18 5.72
C PRO A 461 -22.24 12.04 5.81
N ILE A 462 -22.46 11.45 6.99
CA ILE A 462 -23.43 10.37 7.22
C ILE A 462 -24.64 10.95 7.94
N SER A 463 -25.83 10.72 7.38
CA SER A 463 -27.11 11.14 7.94
C SER A 463 -28.00 9.94 8.20
N GLY A 464 -28.75 9.98 9.30
CA GLY A 464 -29.50 8.84 9.82
C GLY A 464 -28.69 7.99 10.81
N ASN A 465 -29.39 7.09 11.47
CA ASN A 465 -28.81 6.17 12.45
C ASN A 465 -28.08 5.03 11.74
N ILE A 466 -27.09 4.48 12.44
CA ILE A 466 -26.52 3.16 12.16
C ILE A 466 -26.81 2.26 13.35
N THR A 467 -26.84 0.95 13.11
CA THR A 467 -26.71 -0.05 14.16
C THR A 467 -25.27 -0.54 14.17
N MET A 468 -24.55 -0.31 15.27
CA MET A 468 -23.24 -0.91 15.48
C MET A 468 -23.42 -2.20 16.28
N GLN A 469 -22.98 -3.32 15.72
CA GLN A 469 -22.91 -4.58 16.46
C GLN A 469 -21.54 -4.73 17.12
N ARG A 470 -21.53 -5.40 18.26
CA ARG A 470 -20.34 -5.86 18.95
C ARG A 470 -20.52 -7.31 19.31
N TYR A 471 -19.78 -8.17 18.63
CA TYR A 471 -19.74 -9.60 18.90
C TYR A 471 -18.98 -9.89 20.19
N ILE A 472 -19.57 -10.77 20.99
CA ILE A 472 -19.04 -11.30 22.23
C ILE A 472 -18.93 -12.82 22.08
N ASP A 473 -17.72 -13.34 22.27
CA ASP A 473 -17.44 -14.78 22.19
C ASP A 473 -18.12 -15.57 23.32
N ALA A 474 -18.21 -16.90 23.11
CA ALA A 474 -18.64 -17.81 24.16
C ALA A 474 -17.67 -17.75 25.34
N GLY A 475 -18.20 -17.80 26.56
CA GLY A 475 -17.40 -17.62 27.75
C GLY A 475 -18.16 -17.81 29.06
N ALA A 476 -17.56 -17.40 30.17
CA ALA A 476 -18.21 -17.39 31.47
C ALA A 476 -19.21 -16.21 31.56
N THR A 477 -20.31 -16.42 32.29
CA THR A 477 -21.24 -15.33 32.64
C THR A 477 -20.61 -14.48 33.72
N ASN A 478 -20.17 -13.28 33.35
CA ASN A 478 -19.46 -12.36 34.22
C ASN A 478 -19.65 -10.91 33.75
N TRP A 479 -19.11 -9.98 34.54
CA TRP A 479 -19.07 -8.57 34.17
C TRP A 479 -18.21 -8.29 32.94
N ARG A 480 -18.62 -7.34 32.09
CA ARG A 480 -17.92 -6.89 30.89
C ARG A 480 -17.86 -5.37 30.85
N PHE A 481 -16.86 -4.83 30.16
CA PHE A 481 -16.74 -3.39 29.92
C PHE A 481 -17.19 -3.04 28.50
N LEU A 482 -18.27 -2.26 28.41
CA LEU A 482 -18.89 -1.86 27.16
C LEU A 482 -19.03 -0.34 27.10
N GLY A 483 -19.29 0.20 25.92
CA GLY A 483 -19.70 1.59 25.73
C GLY A 483 -20.45 1.74 24.42
N SER A 484 -20.57 2.99 23.94
CA SER A 484 -21.27 3.28 22.70
C SER A 484 -20.38 3.94 21.66
N SER A 485 -20.45 3.42 20.43
CA SER A 485 -19.86 4.01 19.24
C SER A 485 -20.80 4.95 18.46
N VAL A 486 -22.02 5.14 18.96
CA VAL A 486 -23.07 5.97 18.37
C VAL A 486 -23.61 6.94 19.42
N ALA A 487 -24.09 8.09 18.98
CA ALA A 487 -24.69 9.08 19.86
C ALA A 487 -26.12 8.65 20.22
N GLY A 488 -26.53 8.89 21.47
CA GLY A 488 -27.91 8.68 21.90
C GLY A 488 -28.34 7.22 22.09
N ALA A 489 -27.39 6.26 22.04
CA ALA A 489 -27.67 4.90 22.49
C ALA A 489 -28.09 4.92 23.96
N SER A 490 -29.04 4.07 24.33
CA SER A 490 -29.56 3.98 25.69
C SER A 490 -29.29 2.62 26.30
N ILE A 491 -29.43 2.51 27.62
CA ILE A 491 -29.36 1.22 28.32
C ILE A 491 -30.40 0.21 27.78
N ALA A 492 -31.54 0.67 27.27
CA ALA A 492 -32.55 -0.18 26.65
C ALA A 492 -32.03 -0.90 25.39
N ASP A 493 -31.07 -0.33 24.65
CA ASP A 493 -30.48 -1.00 23.48
C ASP A 493 -29.75 -2.29 23.91
N LEU A 494 -29.09 -2.26 25.07
CA LEU A 494 -28.37 -3.41 25.64
C LEU A 494 -29.32 -4.53 26.09
N SER A 495 -30.51 -4.18 26.59
CA SER A 495 -31.52 -5.15 27.05
C SER A 495 -32.06 -6.05 25.94
N SER A 496 -31.87 -5.66 24.67
CA SER A 496 -32.20 -6.50 23.52
C SER A 496 -31.24 -7.69 23.33
N SER A 497 -30.03 -7.59 23.89
CA SER A 497 -28.94 -8.54 23.69
C SER A 497 -28.74 -9.52 24.85
N PHE A 498 -29.05 -9.11 26.09
CA PHE A 498 -28.97 -9.93 27.29
C PHE A 498 -29.90 -9.41 28.38
N ILE A 499 -30.19 -10.25 29.36
CA ILE A 499 -31.12 -9.94 30.47
C ILE A 499 -30.52 -8.86 31.37
N THR A 500 -31.33 -7.85 31.69
CA THR A 500 -30.98 -6.74 32.59
C THR A 500 -31.81 -6.77 33.88
N SER A 501 -31.27 -6.25 34.99
CA SER A 501 -31.96 -6.20 36.27
C SER A 501 -31.60 -5.01 37.13
N GLY A 502 -32.47 -4.71 38.10
CA GLY A 502 -32.17 -3.85 39.25
C GLY A 502 -32.28 -2.34 39.04
N PHE A 503 -32.88 -1.92 37.92
CA PHE A 503 -33.22 -0.51 37.66
C PHE A 503 -34.53 -0.38 36.86
N PRO A 504 -35.26 0.75 36.95
CA PRO A 504 -36.51 0.95 36.22
C PRO A 504 -36.38 0.73 34.71
N GLY A 505 -37.26 -0.08 34.13
CA GLY A 505 -37.25 -0.39 32.68
C GLY A 505 -36.33 -1.53 32.26
N SER A 506 -35.52 -2.09 33.17
CA SER A 506 -34.84 -3.38 32.93
C SER A 506 -35.84 -4.56 32.87
N ASP A 507 -35.40 -5.73 32.42
CA ASP A 507 -36.24 -6.95 32.36
C ASP A 507 -36.72 -7.37 33.75
N PHE A 508 -35.86 -7.22 34.76
CA PHE A 508 -36.13 -7.55 36.15
C PHE A 508 -35.82 -6.37 37.10
N PRO A 509 -36.66 -5.32 37.12
CA PRO A 509 -36.34 -4.05 37.77
C PRO A 509 -36.27 -4.13 39.30
N ASN A 510 -36.95 -5.12 39.90
CA ASN A 510 -37.02 -5.33 41.34
C ASN A 510 -36.29 -6.60 41.80
N TRP A 511 -35.42 -7.21 40.97
CA TRP A 511 -34.74 -8.44 41.37
C TRP A 511 -33.51 -8.14 42.24
N PRO A 512 -33.25 -8.92 43.31
CA PRO A 512 -34.10 -10.00 43.82
C PRO A 512 -35.31 -9.47 44.61
N THR A 513 -35.23 -8.26 45.17
CA THR A 513 -36.35 -7.59 45.85
C THR A 513 -36.38 -6.10 45.55
N ALA A 514 -37.56 -5.47 45.59
CA ALA A 514 -37.71 -4.02 45.38
C ALA A 514 -36.99 -3.16 46.44
N ALA A 515 -36.75 -3.70 47.64
CA ALA A 515 -36.06 -2.98 48.72
C ALA A 515 -34.53 -3.00 48.59
N ASN A 516 -34.00 -4.01 47.90
CA ASN A 516 -32.57 -4.16 47.63
C ASN A 516 -32.41 -4.78 46.22
N PRO A 517 -32.66 -3.99 45.17
CA PRO A 517 -32.45 -4.45 43.81
C PRO A 517 -30.96 -4.69 43.57
N TRP A 518 -30.64 -5.60 42.66
CA TRP A 518 -29.29 -5.87 42.19
C TRP A 518 -29.16 -5.37 40.75
N PRO A 519 -28.56 -4.18 40.55
CA PRO A 519 -28.29 -3.63 39.23
C PRO A 519 -27.31 -4.51 38.46
N SER A 520 -27.68 -4.90 37.24
CA SER A 520 -26.82 -5.65 36.32
C SER A 520 -25.93 -4.75 35.45
N ILE A 521 -26.06 -3.43 35.59
CA ILE A 521 -25.32 -2.43 34.82
C ILE A 521 -24.93 -1.30 35.79
N TYR A 522 -23.72 -0.77 35.64
CA TYR A 522 -23.24 0.40 36.36
C TYR A 522 -22.54 1.38 35.41
N PHE A 523 -22.82 2.66 35.61
CA PHE A 523 -21.95 3.77 35.23
C PHE A 523 -20.85 3.94 36.28
N TYR A 524 -19.85 4.76 35.97
CA TYR A 524 -18.83 5.12 36.94
C TYR A 524 -18.67 6.63 37.09
N ASP A 525 -18.85 7.10 38.32
CA ASP A 525 -18.66 8.49 38.72
C ASP A 525 -17.49 8.59 39.70
N GLU A 526 -16.35 9.02 39.17
CA GLU A 526 -15.11 9.25 39.94
C GLU A 526 -15.25 10.35 41.00
N SER A 527 -16.22 11.26 40.84
CA SER A 527 -16.41 12.38 41.77
C SER A 527 -16.98 11.96 43.13
N LEU A 528 -17.43 10.71 43.24
CA LEU A 528 -17.96 10.17 44.49
C LEU A 528 -16.82 9.87 45.48
N PRO A 529 -16.92 10.34 46.74
CA PRO A 529 -15.84 10.20 47.70
C PRO A 529 -15.67 8.76 48.18
N GLY A 530 -14.42 8.34 48.38
CA GLY A 530 -14.05 7.07 49.03
C GLY A 530 -13.15 6.21 48.15
N ALA A 531 -13.20 4.89 48.36
CA ALA A 531 -12.47 3.94 47.54
C ALA A 531 -13.05 3.88 46.12
N GLN A 532 -12.27 3.40 45.15
CA GLN A 532 -12.68 3.29 43.74
C GLN A 532 -14.05 2.62 43.59
N SER A 533 -14.34 1.58 44.36
CA SER A 533 -15.61 0.84 44.30
C SER A 533 -16.86 1.65 44.64
N ASN A 534 -16.74 2.81 45.30
CA ASN A 534 -17.87 3.70 45.56
C ASN A 534 -18.38 4.43 44.31
N GLY A 535 -17.54 4.53 43.27
CA GLY A 535 -17.88 5.24 42.04
C GLY A 535 -18.90 4.52 41.15
N PHE A 536 -19.22 3.24 41.42
CA PHE A 536 -20.20 2.51 40.62
C PHE A 536 -21.63 2.95 40.94
N VAL A 537 -22.28 3.58 39.96
CA VAL A 537 -23.64 4.12 40.09
C VAL A 537 -24.59 3.37 39.15
N PRO A 538 -25.70 2.81 39.63
CA PRO A 538 -26.65 2.14 38.77
C PRO A 538 -27.41 3.15 37.88
N PRO A 539 -27.88 2.73 36.69
CA PRO A 539 -28.79 3.53 35.89
C PRO A 539 -30.01 3.97 36.69
N SER A 540 -30.45 5.21 36.48
CA SER A 540 -31.72 5.70 36.99
C SER A 540 -32.91 5.07 36.23
N SER A 541 -32.69 4.70 34.96
CA SER A 541 -33.65 3.98 34.13
C SER A 541 -33.00 3.33 32.91
N ALA A 542 -33.72 2.43 32.24
CA ALA A 542 -33.33 1.91 30.93
C ALA A 542 -33.28 2.99 29.82
N SER A 543 -33.89 4.15 30.04
CA SER A 543 -33.84 5.27 29.08
C SER A 543 -32.59 6.14 29.21
N ASP A 544 -31.73 5.85 30.18
CA ASP A 544 -30.49 6.59 30.39
C ASP A 544 -29.58 6.42 29.17
N ILE A 545 -29.02 7.54 28.72
CA ILE A 545 -28.16 7.59 27.54
C ILE A 545 -26.75 7.20 27.93
N ILE A 546 -26.12 6.36 27.11
CA ILE A 546 -24.70 6.04 27.21
C ILE A 546 -23.93 7.23 26.61
N GLY A 547 -23.17 7.96 27.43
CA GLY A 547 -22.40 9.11 27.01
C GLY A 547 -21.36 8.76 25.93
N VAL A 548 -21.01 9.76 25.11
CA VAL A 548 -19.94 9.60 24.11
C VAL A 548 -18.62 9.32 24.83
N GLY A 549 -18.05 8.14 24.60
CA GLY A 549 -16.80 7.70 25.23
C GLY A 549 -16.93 7.35 26.72
N GLU A 550 -18.15 7.29 27.25
CA GLU A 550 -18.43 6.80 28.59
C GLU A 550 -18.44 5.27 28.58
N GLY A 551 -17.74 4.65 29.54
CA GLY A 551 -17.76 3.21 29.72
C GLY A 551 -18.81 2.75 30.72
N LEU A 552 -19.21 1.49 30.58
CA LEU A 552 -20.20 0.80 31.39
C LEU A 552 -19.63 -0.52 31.91
N TRP A 553 -20.03 -0.88 33.12
CA TRP A 553 -19.77 -2.19 33.69
C TRP A 553 -21.05 -3.01 33.67
N VAL A 554 -21.05 -4.08 32.88
CA VAL A 554 -22.27 -4.78 32.45
C VAL A 554 -22.17 -6.26 32.78
N TRP A 555 -23.07 -6.77 33.60
CA TRP A 555 -23.23 -8.20 33.79
C TRP A 555 -24.02 -8.78 32.62
N SER A 556 -23.40 -9.69 31.87
CA SER A 556 -24.02 -10.29 30.68
C SER A 556 -23.81 -11.80 30.62
N GLY A 557 -24.85 -12.52 30.18
CA GLY A 557 -24.83 -13.94 29.88
C GLY A 557 -26.24 -14.51 29.65
N ASP A 558 -26.32 -15.69 29.03
CA ASP A 558 -27.59 -16.37 28.73
C ASP A 558 -28.02 -17.35 29.83
N THR A 559 -27.07 -17.85 30.60
CA THR A 559 -27.26 -18.72 31.77
C THR A 559 -26.41 -18.27 32.95
N ILE A 560 -26.61 -18.86 34.13
CA ILE A 560 -25.80 -18.53 35.31
C ILE A 560 -24.36 -19.08 35.26
N THR A 561 -24.08 -20.04 34.37
CA THR A 561 -22.79 -20.75 34.32
C THR A 561 -21.96 -20.48 33.07
N GLY A 562 -22.51 -19.82 32.06
CA GLY A 562 -21.83 -19.59 30.80
C GLY A 562 -22.69 -18.80 29.84
N THR A 563 -22.06 -18.36 28.77
CA THR A 563 -22.62 -17.49 27.73
C THR A 563 -22.33 -18.10 26.36
N GLN A 564 -23.36 -18.39 25.55
CA GLN A 564 -23.17 -18.62 24.11
C GLN A 564 -22.79 -17.32 23.40
N PRO A 565 -22.15 -17.37 22.21
CA PRO A 565 -21.79 -16.16 21.49
C PRO A 565 -23.03 -15.32 21.19
N PHE A 566 -22.94 -14.00 21.41
CA PHE A 566 -24.04 -13.06 21.18
C PHE A 566 -23.51 -11.73 20.63
N THR A 567 -24.41 -10.87 20.14
CA THR A 567 -24.07 -9.52 19.68
C THR A 567 -24.77 -8.48 20.54
N VAL A 568 -24.02 -7.46 20.93
CA VAL A 568 -24.54 -6.22 21.52
C VAL A 568 -24.79 -5.24 20.40
N ASP A 569 -26.03 -4.77 20.28
CA ASP A 569 -26.45 -3.89 19.20
C ASP A 569 -26.79 -2.52 19.81
N VAL A 570 -26.11 -1.46 19.35
CA VAL A 570 -26.42 -0.06 19.73
C VAL A 570 -26.78 0.74 18.48
N THR A 571 -27.86 1.52 18.56
CA THR A 571 -28.40 2.24 17.40
C THR A 571 -28.46 3.75 17.65
N GLY A 572 -27.90 4.52 16.73
CA GLY A 572 -27.90 5.98 16.80
C GLY A 572 -27.08 6.60 15.68
N PRO A 573 -27.01 7.94 15.57
CA PRO A 573 -26.09 8.61 14.67
C PRO A 573 -24.64 8.20 15.00
N PRO A 574 -23.78 7.92 14.00
CA PRO A 574 -22.40 7.53 14.28
C PRO A 574 -21.63 8.65 14.98
N ASN A 575 -20.87 8.31 16.02
CA ASN A 575 -19.90 9.24 16.60
C ASN A 575 -18.75 9.47 15.61
N VAL A 576 -18.50 10.72 15.27
CA VAL A 576 -17.55 11.12 14.22
C VAL A 576 -16.91 12.47 14.53
N GLY A 577 -15.80 12.76 13.88
CA GLY A 577 -15.03 13.99 14.11
C GLY A 577 -14.21 13.89 15.39
N ASN A 578 -13.53 14.97 15.76
CA ASN A 578 -12.70 14.97 16.96
C ASN A 578 -13.58 15.00 18.21
N ILE A 579 -13.34 14.08 19.15
CA ILE A 579 -14.08 13.91 20.39
C ILE A 579 -13.13 14.22 21.56
N ASN A 580 -13.51 15.20 22.38
CA ASN A 580 -12.74 15.59 23.57
C ASN A 580 -13.46 15.10 24.83
N LEU A 581 -12.83 14.18 25.56
CA LEU A 581 -13.35 13.61 26.80
C LEU A 581 -12.60 14.18 28.00
N PRO A 582 -13.23 15.04 28.82
CA PRO A 582 -12.67 15.42 30.11
C PRO A 582 -12.74 14.23 31.07
N LEU A 583 -11.70 14.05 31.89
CA LEU A 583 -11.66 13.04 32.94
C LEU A 583 -11.69 13.71 34.31
N SER A 584 -12.34 13.04 35.25
CA SER A 584 -12.46 13.51 36.64
C SER A 584 -11.26 13.07 37.47
N TYR A 585 -10.95 13.84 38.51
CA TYR A 585 -9.95 13.52 39.52
C TYR A 585 -10.40 14.02 40.89
N THR A 586 -10.49 13.09 41.83
CA THR A 586 -10.95 13.27 43.20
C THR A 586 -9.88 12.72 44.11
N ASN A 587 -9.34 13.58 44.98
CA ASN A 587 -8.36 13.19 45.97
C ASN A 587 -9.08 12.61 47.20
N SER A 588 -9.10 11.29 47.31
CA SER A 588 -9.68 10.55 48.44
C SER A 588 -8.73 10.49 49.64
N GLY A 589 -7.46 10.88 49.46
CA GLY A 589 -6.38 10.66 50.42
C GLY A 589 -5.73 9.27 50.31
N LEU A 590 -6.18 8.44 49.36
CA LEU A 590 -5.59 7.16 48.99
C LEU A 590 -5.14 7.23 47.52
N PRO A 591 -3.87 7.62 47.22
CA PRO A 591 -3.44 7.90 45.85
C PRO A 591 -3.64 6.76 44.84
N ALA A 592 -3.62 5.50 45.29
CA ALA A 592 -3.88 4.34 44.44
C ALA A 592 -5.35 4.21 43.98
N GLU A 593 -6.27 4.88 44.69
CA GLU A 593 -7.72 4.87 44.45
C GLU A 593 -8.21 6.12 43.72
N ASP A 594 -7.35 7.14 43.54
CA ASP A 594 -7.71 8.43 42.97
C ASP A 594 -7.64 8.42 41.42
N GLY A 595 -8.53 9.16 40.77
CA GLY A 595 -8.43 9.48 39.33
C GLY A 595 -8.85 8.37 38.37
N TRP A 596 -9.42 7.26 38.85
CA TRP A 596 -9.88 6.20 37.96
C TRP A 596 -11.08 6.62 37.13
N ASN A 597 -11.05 6.45 35.82
CA ASN A 597 -12.16 6.76 34.92
C ASN A 597 -12.42 5.56 33.99
N MET A 598 -13.69 5.19 33.83
CA MET A 598 -14.09 4.15 32.89
C MET A 598 -14.46 4.79 31.54
N VAL A 599 -13.59 4.59 30.56
CA VAL A 599 -13.66 5.24 29.24
C VAL A 599 -13.94 4.19 28.18
N ALA A 600 -14.72 4.53 27.15
CA ALA A 600 -14.97 3.67 26.00
C ALA A 600 -14.37 4.23 24.73
N ASN A 601 -14.00 3.34 23.80
CA ASN A 601 -13.73 3.76 22.42
C ASN A 601 -15.02 4.36 21.82
N PRO A 602 -15.03 5.67 21.50
CA PRO A 602 -16.25 6.35 21.10
C PRO A 602 -16.61 6.13 19.63
N TYR A 603 -15.72 5.55 18.81
CA TYR A 603 -15.92 5.49 17.36
C TYR A 603 -16.51 4.17 16.88
N PRO A 604 -17.26 4.16 15.76
CA PRO A 604 -17.69 2.95 15.05
C PRO A 604 -16.52 2.36 14.22
N SER A 605 -15.35 2.25 14.85
CA SER A 605 -14.12 1.68 14.33
C SER A 605 -13.20 1.33 15.49
N SER A 606 -12.24 0.43 15.26
CA SER A 606 -11.18 0.22 16.26
C SER A 606 -10.25 1.44 16.27
N ILE A 607 -9.63 1.70 17.42
CA ILE A 607 -8.61 2.73 17.58
C ILE A 607 -7.31 2.09 18.03
N ASP A 608 -6.20 2.76 17.74
CA ASP A 608 -4.88 2.39 18.24
C ASP A 608 -4.49 3.38 19.34
N TRP A 609 -4.40 2.90 20.58
CA TRP A 609 -4.08 3.70 21.76
C TRP A 609 -2.73 4.42 21.65
N ASP A 610 -1.75 3.86 20.95
CA ASP A 610 -0.43 4.46 20.76
C ASP A 610 -0.42 5.50 19.62
N ASN A 611 -1.52 5.63 18.87
CA ASN A 611 -1.63 6.61 17.80
C ASN A 611 -1.50 8.03 18.36
N THR A 612 -0.60 8.82 17.76
CA THR A 612 -0.33 10.22 18.15
C THR A 612 -1.53 11.14 17.93
N ASN A 613 -2.54 10.70 17.19
CA ASN A 613 -3.83 11.38 17.04
C ASN A 613 -4.77 11.20 18.25
N ILE A 614 -4.42 10.35 19.23
CA ILE A 614 -5.06 10.30 20.54
C ILE A 614 -4.22 11.13 21.51
N LEU A 615 -4.64 12.36 21.75
CA LEU A 615 -3.95 13.25 22.67
C LEU A 615 -4.30 12.91 24.11
N LYS A 616 -3.28 12.68 24.91
CA LYS A 616 -3.35 12.28 26.32
C LYS A 616 -2.77 13.41 27.17
N THR A 617 -3.61 14.18 27.86
CA THR A 617 -3.15 15.30 28.68
C THR A 617 -3.51 15.04 30.13
N GLY A 618 -2.53 15.06 31.04
CA GLY A 618 -2.77 14.88 32.47
C GLY A 618 -3.26 13.50 32.87
N ILE A 619 -2.95 12.45 32.11
CA ILE A 619 -3.34 11.06 32.40
C ILE A 619 -2.11 10.17 32.53
N ASN A 620 -2.26 9.07 33.25
CA ASN A 620 -1.40 7.91 33.12
C ASN A 620 -1.81 7.14 31.86
N ALA A 621 -0.84 6.80 31.01
CA ALA A 621 -1.05 6.22 29.70
C ALA A 621 -1.39 4.71 29.74
N ALA A 622 -1.23 4.07 30.90
CA ALA A 622 -1.67 2.69 31.07
C ALA A 622 -3.19 2.56 30.96
N ILE A 623 -3.62 1.55 30.22
CA ILE A 623 -5.03 1.16 30.11
C ILE A 623 -5.23 -0.24 30.65
N TYR A 624 -6.40 -0.47 31.24
CA TYR A 624 -6.76 -1.77 31.79
C TYR A 624 -8.07 -2.27 31.20
N ILE A 625 -7.99 -3.42 30.57
CA ILE A 625 -9.09 -4.08 29.88
C ILE A 625 -9.49 -5.30 30.71
N TRP A 626 -10.76 -5.38 31.06
CA TRP A 626 -11.27 -6.50 31.83
C TRP A 626 -11.45 -7.75 30.97
N ASN A 627 -10.86 -8.87 31.40
CA ASN A 627 -11.13 -10.19 30.84
C ASN A 627 -12.22 -10.89 31.67
N PRO A 628 -13.46 -11.01 31.16
CA PRO A 628 -14.58 -11.62 31.90
C PRO A 628 -14.43 -13.13 32.13
N ASP A 629 -13.72 -13.84 31.26
CA ASP A 629 -13.62 -15.30 31.34
C ASP A 629 -12.66 -15.73 32.44
N ASN A 630 -11.57 -14.98 32.58
CA ASN A 630 -10.59 -15.18 33.65
C ASN A 630 -10.89 -14.32 34.89
N GLN A 631 -11.76 -13.31 34.78
CA GLN A 631 -12.04 -12.27 35.79
C GLN A 631 -10.76 -11.56 36.26
N GLN A 632 -9.90 -11.21 35.31
CA GLN A 632 -8.62 -10.54 35.56
C GLN A 632 -8.42 -9.37 34.60
N PHE A 633 -7.57 -8.42 34.98
CA PHE A 633 -7.19 -7.32 34.11
C PHE A 633 -6.07 -7.69 33.15
N ALA A 634 -6.26 -7.32 31.90
CA ALA A 634 -5.23 -7.15 30.90
C ALA A 634 -4.76 -5.70 30.92
N SER A 635 -3.45 -5.47 31.02
CA SER A 635 -2.89 -4.12 31.08
C SER A 635 -2.10 -3.83 29.81
N TYR A 636 -2.08 -2.58 29.37
CA TYR A 636 -1.28 -2.14 28.24
C TYR A 636 -0.69 -0.75 28.47
N VAL A 637 0.60 -0.57 28.17
CA VAL A 637 1.27 0.73 28.18
C VAL A 637 2.54 0.68 27.30
N ALA A 638 2.77 1.73 26.52
CA ALA A 638 4.01 1.98 25.78
C ALA A 638 4.59 0.76 25.04
N GLY A 639 3.77 0.06 24.25
CA GLY A 639 4.20 -1.10 23.46
C GLY A 639 4.19 -2.45 24.19
N PHE A 640 3.87 -2.48 25.48
CA PHE A 640 3.88 -3.69 26.31
C PHE A 640 2.49 -4.00 26.88
N GLY A 641 2.19 -5.27 27.06
CA GLY A 641 0.89 -5.69 27.58
C GLY A 641 0.93 -7.05 28.27
N THR A 642 0.13 -7.15 29.31
CA THR A 642 -0.04 -8.36 30.13
C THR A 642 -1.44 -8.93 29.97
N ASN A 643 -1.58 -10.25 30.13
CA ASN A 643 -2.84 -11.00 30.09
C ASN A 643 -3.66 -10.77 28.80
N GLY A 644 -2.98 -10.52 27.68
CA GLY A 644 -3.61 -10.24 26.38
C GLY A 644 -3.96 -8.76 26.14
N GLY A 645 -3.40 -7.84 26.93
CA GLY A 645 -3.56 -6.40 26.74
C GLY A 645 -2.90 -5.93 25.44
N SER A 646 -3.53 -4.96 24.77
CA SER A 646 -3.09 -4.43 23.48
C SER A 646 -3.45 -2.95 23.35
N ASN A 647 -2.71 -2.23 22.50
CA ASN A 647 -3.06 -0.88 22.05
C ASN A 647 -4.35 -0.83 21.23
N ILE A 648 -4.76 -1.92 20.59
CA ILE A 648 -5.94 -1.88 19.72
C ILE A 648 -7.20 -2.02 20.57
N ILE A 649 -7.94 -0.92 20.72
CA ILE A 649 -9.19 -0.89 21.47
C ILE A 649 -10.34 -1.01 20.47
N ALA A 650 -11.12 -2.07 20.59
CA ALA A 650 -12.23 -2.33 19.69
C ALA A 650 -13.34 -1.27 19.86
N SER A 651 -14.12 -1.00 18.81
CA SER A 651 -15.31 -0.14 18.89
C SER A 651 -16.28 -0.58 20.01
N SER A 652 -16.85 0.32 20.80
CA SER A 652 -17.74 -0.02 21.93
C SER A 652 -17.09 -0.86 23.05
N GLN A 653 -15.76 -1.02 23.07
CA GLN A 653 -15.04 -1.59 24.19
C GLN A 653 -14.70 -0.49 25.19
N ALA A 654 -14.97 -0.74 26.47
CA ALA A 654 -14.51 0.12 27.56
C ALA A 654 -13.29 -0.44 28.29
N PHE A 655 -12.56 0.47 28.92
CA PHE A 655 -11.31 0.23 29.60
C PHE A 655 -11.13 1.26 30.74
N TRP A 656 -10.33 0.91 31.73
CA TRP A 656 -9.91 1.85 32.76
C TRP A 656 -8.71 2.65 32.30
N VAL A 657 -8.72 3.92 32.69
CA VAL A 657 -7.59 4.83 32.62
C VAL A 657 -7.55 5.68 33.87
N GLN A 658 -6.37 6.09 34.31
CA GLN A 658 -6.21 6.92 35.50
C GLN A 658 -5.82 8.35 35.12
N SER A 659 -6.55 9.33 35.62
CA SER A 659 -6.20 10.73 35.56
C SER A 659 -5.13 11.05 36.61
N ALA A 660 -4.11 11.81 36.22
CA ALA A 660 -3.06 12.24 37.15
C ALA A 660 -3.43 13.55 37.87
N ASN A 661 -4.45 14.28 37.39
CA ASN A 661 -4.94 15.53 37.98
C ASN A 661 -6.31 15.94 37.39
N GLY A 662 -6.94 16.96 37.99
CA GLY A 662 -8.27 17.45 37.58
C GLY A 662 -8.34 18.23 36.26
N SER A 663 -7.24 18.36 35.51
CA SER A 663 -7.24 18.92 34.15
C SER A 663 -7.08 17.84 33.07
N ALA A 664 -7.20 16.57 33.47
CA ALA A 664 -7.02 15.43 32.60
C ALA A 664 -8.04 15.41 31.44
N THR A 665 -7.56 15.16 30.23
CA THR A 665 -8.39 15.03 29.03
C THR A 665 -7.81 14.01 28.07
N ILE A 666 -8.69 13.25 27.42
CA ILE A 666 -8.35 12.45 26.23
C ILE A 666 -9.05 13.06 25.02
N THR A 667 -8.29 13.42 23.99
CA THR A 667 -8.86 13.84 22.71
C THR A 667 -8.65 12.73 21.68
N PHE A 668 -9.73 12.04 21.33
CA PHE A 668 -9.76 11.15 20.18
C PHE A 668 -9.97 11.98 18.92
N ARG A 669 -9.02 11.93 17.98
CA ARG A 669 -9.20 12.56 16.67
C ARG A 669 -9.71 11.54 15.68
N GLU A 670 -10.41 12.01 14.65
CA GLU A 670 -10.97 11.12 13.62
C GLU A 670 -9.91 10.22 12.96
N ALA A 671 -8.69 10.75 12.78
CA ALA A 671 -7.50 10.05 12.26
C ALA A 671 -6.88 9.00 13.22
N SER A 672 -7.46 8.80 14.42
CA SER A 672 -7.07 7.73 15.34
C SER A 672 -7.69 6.37 15.01
N LYS A 673 -8.74 6.35 14.16
CA LYS A 673 -9.37 5.12 13.66
C LYS A 673 -8.36 4.28 12.89
N THR A 674 -8.43 2.96 13.05
CA THR A 674 -7.54 2.02 12.35
C THR A 674 -8.32 0.96 11.59
N SER A 675 -7.71 0.44 10.53
CA SER A 675 -8.25 -0.69 9.76
C SER A 675 -7.97 -2.05 10.41
N THR A 676 -7.14 -2.09 11.45
CA THR A 676 -6.85 -3.29 12.24
C THR A 676 -8.08 -3.68 13.05
N THR A 677 -8.56 -4.91 12.87
CA THR A 677 -9.65 -5.45 13.70
C THR A 677 -9.17 -5.58 15.14
N GLY A 678 -9.83 -4.87 16.07
CA GLY A 678 -9.69 -5.09 17.50
C GLY A 678 -10.61 -6.23 17.97
N SER A 679 -10.01 -7.23 18.62
CA SER A 679 -10.72 -8.16 19.52
C SER A 679 -10.69 -7.57 20.94
N PHE A 680 -11.50 -8.07 21.88
CA PHE A 680 -11.44 -7.62 23.28
C PHE A 680 -10.05 -7.77 23.89
N LEU A 681 -9.33 -8.82 23.51
CA LEU A 681 -7.96 -9.09 23.92
C LEU A 681 -7.16 -9.54 22.70
N LYS A 682 -5.89 -9.12 22.61
CA LYS A 682 -4.98 -9.49 21.51
C LYS A 682 -3.54 -9.55 22.01
N THR A 683 -2.76 -10.48 21.48
CA THR A 683 -1.32 -10.56 21.74
C THR A 683 -0.57 -9.49 20.94
N ILE A 684 0.33 -8.76 21.60
CA ILE A 684 1.22 -7.77 20.97
C ILE A 684 2.37 -8.52 20.27
N ASN A 685 2.92 -7.94 19.20
CA ASN A 685 4.10 -8.45 18.50
C ASN A 685 5.42 -8.22 19.24
N ASN A 686 5.43 -7.42 20.31
CA ASN A 686 6.61 -7.25 21.15
C ASN A 686 6.67 -8.43 22.10
N GLN A 687 7.80 -9.13 22.15
CA GLN A 687 8.05 -10.19 23.11
C GLN A 687 8.89 -9.55 24.22
N PRO A 688 8.32 -9.08 25.33
CA PRO A 688 9.12 -8.56 26.44
C PRO A 688 9.71 -9.70 27.28
N PHE A 689 10.66 -9.37 28.15
CA PHE A 689 10.98 -10.26 29.27
C PHE A 689 9.76 -10.39 30.19
N LYS A 690 9.29 -11.62 30.36
CA LYS A 690 8.08 -11.95 31.12
C LYS A 690 8.35 -12.99 32.19
N ILE A 691 7.63 -12.84 33.29
CA ILE A 691 7.52 -13.87 34.32
C ILE A 691 6.05 -14.24 34.44
N ILE A 692 5.74 -15.50 34.13
CA ILE A 692 4.40 -16.05 34.14
C ILE A 692 4.30 -17.01 35.32
N THR A 693 3.24 -16.88 36.12
CA THR A 693 2.93 -17.85 37.18
C THR A 693 1.63 -18.55 36.86
N THR A 694 1.66 -19.89 36.93
CA THR A 694 0.53 -20.75 36.55
C THR A 694 0.19 -21.72 37.68
N ASN A 695 -1.11 -21.94 37.91
CA ASN A 695 -1.63 -23.02 38.74
C ASN A 695 -2.72 -23.82 37.98
N ALA A 696 -3.40 -24.74 38.67
CA ALA A 696 -4.43 -25.58 38.06
C ALA A 696 -5.66 -24.82 37.52
N ASN A 697 -5.87 -23.56 37.93
CA ASN A 697 -7.02 -22.73 37.56
C ASN A 697 -6.70 -21.70 36.47
N GLY A 698 -5.42 -21.39 36.25
CA GLY A 698 -4.98 -20.46 35.22
C GLY A 698 -3.64 -19.81 35.52
N SER A 699 -3.35 -18.72 34.82
CA SER A 699 -2.07 -18.03 34.88
C SER A 699 -2.22 -16.52 34.93
N ASP A 700 -1.19 -15.87 35.45
CA ASP A 700 -1.02 -14.43 35.45
C ASP A 700 0.44 -14.09 35.14
N GLU A 701 0.68 -12.90 34.59
CA GLU A 701 2.01 -12.49 34.14
C GLU A 701 2.38 -11.06 34.56
N MET A 702 3.69 -10.81 34.59
CA MET A 702 4.28 -9.49 34.75
C MET A 702 5.44 -9.27 33.76
N ILE A 703 5.72 -8.01 33.45
CA ILE A 703 6.80 -7.58 32.56
C ILE A 703 7.78 -6.69 33.32
N ILE A 704 9.07 -6.93 33.10
CA ILE A 704 10.15 -5.98 33.40
C ILE A 704 10.86 -5.68 32.09
N HIS A 705 11.07 -4.41 31.80
CA HIS A 705 11.79 -3.96 30.60
C HIS A 705 12.74 -2.82 30.95
N PHE A 706 13.89 -2.73 30.26
CA PHE A 706 14.83 -1.63 30.47
C PHE A 706 14.66 -0.51 29.44
N ASN A 707 14.40 0.71 29.93
CA ASN A 707 14.22 1.92 29.16
C ASN A 707 14.87 3.11 29.85
N ASN A 708 15.90 3.70 29.24
CA ASN A 708 16.69 4.79 29.83
C ASN A 708 15.93 6.13 29.98
N ASN A 709 14.67 6.21 29.52
CA ASN A 709 13.80 7.37 29.74
C ASN A 709 12.91 7.24 30.98
N THR A 710 13.01 6.14 31.73
CA THR A 710 12.21 5.90 32.94
C THR A 710 13.03 6.03 34.21
N THR A 711 12.35 5.92 35.35
CA THR A 711 12.90 6.01 36.69
C THR A 711 12.64 4.72 37.46
N ASN A 712 13.07 4.67 38.73
CA ASN A 712 12.72 3.59 39.65
C ASN A 712 11.37 3.84 40.36
N GLN A 713 10.69 4.94 40.04
CA GLN A 713 9.37 5.31 40.56
C GLN A 713 8.31 5.02 39.49
N TYR A 714 7.04 5.11 39.86
CA TYR A 714 5.95 4.97 38.90
C TYR A 714 6.02 6.07 37.82
N ASP A 715 6.27 5.65 36.60
CA ASP A 715 6.28 6.50 35.41
C ASP A 715 4.98 6.33 34.64
N GLY A 716 4.03 7.26 34.80
CA GLY A 716 2.69 7.17 34.21
C GLY A 716 2.66 7.03 32.68
N GLY A 717 3.75 7.30 31.96
CA GLY A 717 3.86 7.07 30.53
C GLY A 717 4.31 5.65 30.12
N PHE A 718 4.88 4.88 31.05
CA PHE A 718 5.63 3.65 30.76
C PHE A 718 5.24 2.47 31.65
N ASP A 719 4.70 2.74 32.85
CA ASP A 719 4.37 1.74 33.84
C ASP A 719 2.87 1.49 33.95
N ALA A 720 2.51 0.25 34.29
CA ALA A 720 1.15 -0.13 34.63
C ALA A 720 1.10 -0.81 35.99
N HIS A 721 0.38 -0.18 36.93
CA HIS A 721 0.04 -0.78 38.22
C HIS A 721 -0.62 -2.14 38.04
N LYS A 722 -0.41 -3.06 38.99
CA LYS A 722 -1.12 -4.35 39.03
C LYS A 722 -2.51 -4.14 39.60
N LEU A 723 -3.54 -4.36 38.79
CA LEU A 723 -4.91 -4.45 39.28
C LEU A 723 -5.23 -5.89 39.73
N PRO A 724 -5.97 -6.06 40.85
CA PRO A 724 -6.31 -7.38 41.36
C PRO A 724 -7.30 -8.11 40.45
N SER A 725 -7.22 -9.44 40.45
CA SER A 725 -8.20 -10.34 39.85
C SER A 725 -9.35 -10.58 40.83
N ASP A 726 -10.60 -10.62 40.35
CA ASP A 726 -11.75 -11.06 41.16
C ASP A 726 -11.76 -12.60 41.31
N ASN A 727 -11.12 -13.31 40.39
CA ASN A 727 -10.92 -14.75 40.51
C ASN A 727 -9.76 -15.05 41.47
N THR A 728 -10.10 -15.19 42.74
CA THR A 728 -9.17 -15.54 43.84
C THR A 728 -8.43 -16.87 43.64
N LEU A 729 -8.87 -17.74 42.71
CA LEU A 729 -8.20 -19.02 42.43
C LEU A 729 -6.98 -18.87 41.51
N LEU A 730 -6.86 -17.75 40.79
CA LEU A 730 -5.70 -17.46 39.95
C LEU A 730 -4.53 -16.96 40.80
N PRO A 731 -3.27 -17.27 40.42
CA PRO A 731 -2.14 -16.57 40.99
C PRO A 731 -2.17 -15.10 40.54
N MET A 732 -1.62 -14.20 41.35
CA MET A 732 -1.38 -12.82 40.99
C MET A 732 0.10 -12.49 41.18
N ILE A 733 0.81 -12.21 40.09
CA ILE A 733 2.23 -11.86 40.10
C ILE A 733 2.45 -10.38 39.77
N ALA A 734 3.35 -9.73 40.50
CA ALA A 734 3.76 -8.35 40.27
C ALA A 734 5.19 -8.10 40.76
N SER A 735 5.89 -7.15 40.12
CA SER A 735 7.07 -6.53 40.75
C SER A 735 6.63 -5.49 41.77
N ILE A 736 7.43 -5.29 42.81
CA ILE A 736 7.22 -4.24 43.81
C ILE A 736 8.35 -3.23 43.75
N MET A 737 8.02 -1.96 43.52
CA MET A 737 8.94 -0.84 43.68
C MET A 737 8.28 0.24 44.52
N ASN A 738 8.96 0.73 45.57
CA ASN A 738 8.45 1.79 46.46
C ASN A 738 7.04 1.51 47.04
N ASN A 739 6.72 0.24 47.33
CA ASN A 739 5.41 -0.28 47.77
C ASN A 739 4.31 -0.35 46.70
N ASP A 740 4.55 0.11 45.48
CA ASP A 740 3.61 -0.06 44.37
C ASP A 740 3.80 -1.43 43.73
N MET A 741 2.70 -2.07 43.32
CA MET A 741 2.71 -3.32 42.56
C MET A 741 2.53 -3.02 41.07
N PHE A 742 3.34 -3.64 40.22
CA PHE A 742 3.35 -3.39 38.79
C PHE A 742 3.10 -4.69 38.01
N SER A 743 2.19 -4.61 37.05
CA SER A 743 2.06 -5.62 35.99
C SER A 743 3.08 -5.39 34.86
N ILE A 744 3.43 -4.12 34.61
CA ILE A 744 4.41 -3.71 33.61
C ILE A 744 5.28 -2.66 34.30
N ASN A 745 6.57 -2.95 34.41
CA ASN A 745 7.53 -2.11 35.09
C ASN A 745 8.71 -1.84 34.16
N GLN A 746 8.80 -0.60 33.67
CA GLN A 746 9.91 -0.16 32.82
C GLN A 746 10.93 0.59 33.67
N LEU A 747 12.13 0.03 33.79
CA LEU A 747 13.18 0.54 34.64
C LEU A 747 14.34 1.11 33.80
N PRO A 748 15.13 2.07 34.29
CA PRO A 748 16.38 2.43 33.63
C PRO A 748 17.34 1.23 33.61
N GLU A 749 18.18 1.14 32.58
CA GLU A 749 19.16 0.06 32.44
C GLU A 749 20.20 0.17 33.57
N GLN A 750 20.19 -0.80 34.48
CA GLN A 750 21.04 -0.80 35.67
C GLN A 750 21.13 -2.20 36.30
N GLU A 751 22.10 -2.37 37.19
CA GLU A 751 22.12 -3.49 38.12
C GLU A 751 21.10 -3.26 39.24
N ILE A 752 20.17 -4.20 39.44
CA ILE A 752 19.03 -4.01 40.35
C ILE A 752 18.52 -5.32 40.96
N ASN A 753 18.03 -5.21 42.20
CA ASN A 753 17.20 -6.23 42.83
C ASN A 753 15.73 -5.79 42.73
N VAL A 754 14.90 -6.59 42.07
CA VAL A 754 13.47 -6.32 41.92
C VAL A 754 12.68 -7.30 42.79
N PRO A 755 12.06 -6.86 43.89
CA PRO A 755 11.19 -7.72 44.69
C PRO A 755 9.97 -8.16 43.86
N ILE A 756 9.67 -9.46 43.90
CA ILE A 756 8.52 -10.04 43.21
C ILE A 756 7.56 -10.64 44.23
N LYS A 757 6.30 -10.26 44.08
CA LYS A 757 5.18 -10.76 44.86
C LYS A 757 4.36 -11.71 44.03
N ILE A 758 4.03 -12.85 44.63
CA ILE A 758 3.02 -13.77 44.11
C ILE A 758 1.99 -13.99 45.20
N LEU A 759 0.74 -13.60 44.92
CA LEU A 759 -0.42 -13.97 45.72
C LEU A 759 -1.11 -15.17 45.09
N THR A 760 -1.66 -16.06 45.90
CA THR A 760 -2.47 -17.18 45.41
C THR A 760 -3.54 -17.51 46.43
N GLY A 761 -4.78 -17.69 45.98
CA GLY A 761 -5.85 -18.19 46.85
C GLY A 761 -5.89 -19.72 46.95
N VAL A 762 -5.01 -20.43 46.24
CA VAL A 762 -4.92 -21.90 46.28
C VAL A 762 -3.55 -22.33 46.74
N THR A 763 -3.50 -23.04 47.86
CA THR A 763 -2.26 -23.70 48.29
C THR A 763 -1.93 -24.87 47.37
N GLY A 764 -0.72 -24.90 46.81
CA GLY A 764 -0.28 -26.01 45.97
C GLY A 764 0.92 -25.68 45.08
N THR A 765 1.25 -26.62 44.20
CA THR A 765 2.31 -26.45 43.21
C THR A 765 1.89 -25.44 42.15
N HIS A 766 2.72 -24.42 41.96
CA HIS A 766 2.66 -23.43 40.90
C HIS A 766 3.90 -23.59 40.02
N THR A 767 3.77 -23.21 38.77
CA THR A 767 4.87 -23.16 37.82
C THR A 767 5.19 -21.69 37.54
N ILE A 768 6.44 -21.30 37.71
CA ILE A 768 6.97 -20.00 37.26
C ILE A 768 7.71 -20.25 35.96
N GLU A 769 7.32 -19.54 34.90
CA GLU A 769 7.90 -19.62 33.56
C GLU A 769 8.48 -18.26 33.15
N ILE A 770 9.62 -18.30 32.47
CA ILE A 770 10.37 -17.13 32.02
C ILE A 770 10.41 -17.11 30.50
N GLU A 771 10.02 -15.98 29.91
CA GLU A 771 10.07 -15.77 28.46
C GLU A 771 10.98 -14.57 28.10
N ASN A 772 11.61 -14.69 26.92
CA ASN A 772 12.44 -13.69 26.26
C ASN A 772 13.48 -12.93 27.13
N ILE A 773 14.38 -13.66 27.79
CA ILE A 773 15.51 -13.10 28.55
C ILE A 773 16.36 -12.13 27.72
N SER A 774 16.47 -12.35 26.41
CA SER A 774 17.22 -11.47 25.51
C SER A 774 16.73 -10.01 25.48
N ASP A 775 15.50 -9.72 25.90
CA ASP A 775 14.97 -8.35 26.03
C ASP A 775 15.74 -7.52 27.07
N LEU A 776 16.31 -8.16 28.09
CA LEU A 776 17.12 -7.49 29.11
C LEU A 776 18.56 -7.20 28.66
N GLY A 777 18.94 -7.64 27.45
CA GLY A 777 20.30 -7.49 26.91
C GLY A 777 21.31 -8.47 27.52
N ASN A 778 22.61 -8.18 27.35
CA ASN A 778 23.69 -9.03 27.85
C ASN A 778 24.03 -8.70 29.31
N ILE A 779 23.19 -9.16 30.22
CA ILE A 779 23.35 -8.96 31.66
C ILE A 779 24.33 -9.97 32.28
N SER A 780 25.00 -9.58 33.37
CA SER A 780 25.99 -10.41 34.05
C SER A 780 25.40 -11.63 34.75
N CYS A 781 24.20 -11.50 35.32
CA CYS A 781 23.42 -12.60 35.87
C CYS A 781 21.92 -12.30 35.79
N LEU A 782 21.12 -13.36 35.85
CA LEU A 782 19.67 -13.28 36.06
C LEU A 782 19.26 -14.37 37.03
N ILE A 783 19.03 -14.01 38.30
CA ILE A 783 18.79 -14.99 39.37
C ILE A 783 17.48 -14.66 40.07
N LEU A 784 16.61 -15.67 40.24
CA LEU A 784 15.45 -15.57 41.10
C LEU A 784 15.77 -16.21 42.46
N GLU A 785 15.85 -15.40 43.51
CA GLU A 785 15.98 -15.86 44.90
C GLU A 785 14.59 -16.10 45.50
N ASP A 786 14.37 -17.29 46.07
CA ASP A 786 13.23 -17.55 46.93
C ASP A 786 13.60 -17.27 48.39
N LEU A 787 13.20 -16.09 48.89
CA LEU A 787 13.52 -15.62 50.24
C LEU A 787 12.96 -16.53 51.35
N GLN A 788 11.98 -17.39 51.03
CA GLN A 788 11.40 -18.32 51.98
C GLN A 788 12.26 -19.58 52.16
N THR A 789 12.82 -20.11 51.06
CA THR A 789 13.59 -21.36 51.08
C THR A 789 15.10 -21.13 51.06
N GLY A 790 15.54 -19.93 50.67
CA GLY A 790 16.95 -19.58 50.42
C GLY A 790 17.49 -20.15 49.11
N ASN A 791 16.63 -20.69 48.24
CA ASN A 791 17.05 -21.23 46.95
C ASN A 791 17.30 -20.12 45.94
N MET A 792 18.36 -20.27 45.14
CA MET A 792 18.73 -19.38 44.04
C MET A 792 18.54 -20.11 42.72
N TYR A 793 17.78 -19.52 41.80
CA TYR A 793 17.49 -20.09 40.48
C TYR A 793 18.13 -19.23 39.38
N ASP A 794 19.16 -19.74 38.70
CA ASP A 794 19.78 -19.05 37.54
C ASP A 794 18.88 -19.21 36.30
N LEU A 795 18.18 -18.12 35.96
CA LEU A 795 17.16 -18.13 34.93
C LEU A 795 17.75 -18.28 33.51
N ASN A 796 19.06 -18.08 33.33
CA ASN A 796 19.74 -18.36 32.06
C ASN A 796 19.87 -19.88 31.79
N GLN A 797 19.80 -20.70 32.83
CA GLN A 797 19.93 -22.16 32.75
C GLN A 797 18.59 -22.88 32.89
N ILE A 798 17.67 -22.30 33.66
CA ILE A 798 16.35 -22.85 33.93
C ILE A 798 15.27 -21.80 33.69
N ASN A 799 14.40 -22.05 32.71
CA ASN A 799 13.29 -21.16 32.38
C ASN A 799 11.95 -21.58 32.99
N THR A 800 11.92 -22.68 33.75
CA THR A 800 10.69 -23.17 34.41
C THR A 800 11.01 -23.70 35.82
N ILE A 801 10.27 -23.23 36.82
CA ILE A 801 10.46 -23.58 38.23
C ILE A 801 9.11 -24.06 38.81
N ASN A 802 9.10 -25.24 39.43
CA ASN A 802 7.94 -25.72 40.17
C ASN A 802 8.11 -25.44 41.66
N ILE A 803 7.14 -24.71 42.23
CA ILE A 803 7.22 -24.21 43.60
C ILE A 803 5.89 -24.36 44.33
N THR A 804 5.92 -24.73 45.60
CA THR A 804 4.71 -24.74 46.42
C THR A 804 4.47 -23.34 46.98
N LEU A 805 3.38 -22.72 46.57
CA LEU A 805 2.88 -21.46 47.13
C LEU A 805 1.69 -21.78 48.05
N TYR A 806 1.52 -20.94 49.08
CA TYR A 806 0.44 -21.03 50.03
C TYR A 806 -0.26 -19.67 50.09
N ASP A 807 -1.57 -19.67 50.30
CA ASP A 807 -2.32 -18.45 50.58
C ASP A 807 -1.85 -17.90 51.93
N THR A 808 -1.27 -16.68 51.98
CA THR A 808 -1.12 -15.79 53.17
C THR A 808 -0.01 -14.72 53.12
N THR A 809 0.79 -14.54 52.05
CA THR A 809 1.94 -13.59 52.15
C THR A 809 1.61 -12.16 51.72
N VAL A 810 1.77 -11.18 52.63
CA VAL A 810 1.66 -9.75 52.32
C VAL A 810 2.96 -9.13 51.76
N SER A 811 4.11 -9.76 51.97
CA SER A 811 5.43 -9.32 51.49
C SER A 811 5.84 -10.01 50.18
N ALA A 812 6.81 -9.42 49.46
CA ALA A 812 7.48 -10.11 48.35
C ALA A 812 8.11 -11.42 48.86
N ARG A 813 7.94 -12.52 48.12
CA ARG A 813 8.57 -13.81 48.39
C ARG A 813 9.88 -13.96 47.63
N PHE A 814 9.92 -13.39 46.43
CA PHE A 814 11.06 -13.56 45.54
C PHE A 814 11.82 -12.25 45.39
N LEU A 815 13.12 -12.37 45.13
CA LEU A 815 13.97 -11.26 44.72
C LEU A 815 14.58 -11.62 43.37
N LEU A 816 14.30 -10.82 42.34
CA LEU A 816 14.93 -10.98 41.04
C LEU A 816 16.20 -10.13 41.00
N HIS A 817 17.34 -10.80 40.93
CA HIS A 817 18.64 -10.18 40.74
C HIS A 817 18.91 -10.03 39.25
N ILE A 818 18.99 -8.78 38.78
CA ILE A 818 19.40 -8.46 37.42
C ILE A 818 20.77 -7.79 37.50
N GLY A 819 21.80 -8.52 37.03
CA GLY A 819 23.17 -8.03 37.03
C GLY A 819 23.39 -6.91 36.02
N ALA A 820 24.42 -6.08 36.25
CA ALA A 820 24.80 -5.05 35.29
C ALA A 820 25.04 -5.60 33.87
N PRO A 821 24.81 -4.80 32.82
CA PRO A 821 25.23 -5.12 31.47
C PRO A 821 26.73 -5.44 31.42
N LYS A 822 27.11 -6.50 30.69
CA LYS A 822 28.49 -6.92 30.48
C LYS A 822 28.87 -6.98 29.00
N ASN A 823 30.15 -6.75 28.71
CA ASN A 823 30.75 -6.95 27.41
C ASN A 823 32.07 -7.72 27.52
N ILE A 824 32.36 -8.55 26.53
CA ILE A 824 33.60 -9.32 26.44
C ILE A 824 34.20 -9.05 25.07
N ASP A 825 35.26 -8.25 25.03
CA ASP A 825 35.99 -7.93 23.81
C ASP A 825 37.20 -8.86 23.66
N ILE A 826 37.35 -9.42 22.46
CA ILE A 826 38.40 -10.40 22.15
C ILE A 826 39.30 -9.82 21.07
N ASN A 827 40.58 -9.67 21.40
CA ASN A 827 41.65 -9.36 20.48
C ASN A 827 42.41 -10.67 20.17
N GLU A 828 42.14 -11.24 18.99
CA GLU A 828 42.75 -12.49 18.56
C GLU A 828 44.28 -12.37 18.41
N ILE A 829 44.95 -13.51 18.55
CA ILE A 829 46.41 -13.66 18.50
C ILE A 829 46.94 -13.22 17.12
N SER A 830 48.10 -12.58 17.06
CA SER A 830 48.74 -12.19 15.80
C SER A 830 49.45 -13.38 15.13
N CYS A 831 49.63 -13.28 13.81
CA CYS A 831 50.40 -14.27 13.04
C CYS A 831 51.92 -14.22 13.31
N VAL A 832 52.40 -13.27 14.12
CA VAL A 832 53.82 -13.02 14.37
C VAL A 832 54.24 -13.46 15.77
N ASN A 833 53.32 -13.41 16.73
CA ASN A 833 53.54 -13.82 18.11
C ASN A 833 52.38 -14.70 18.60
N GLN A 834 52.66 -15.93 18.99
CA GLN A 834 51.63 -16.88 19.47
C GLN A 834 51.16 -16.61 20.91
N GLN A 835 51.53 -15.48 21.50
CA GLN A 835 51.27 -15.10 22.90
C GLN A 835 50.90 -13.62 23.05
N ASP A 836 50.17 -13.04 22.11
CA ASP A 836 49.74 -11.63 22.16
C ASP A 836 48.22 -11.45 22.07
N GLY A 837 47.45 -12.54 22.23
CA GLY A 837 46.00 -12.44 22.38
C GLY A 837 45.61 -11.66 23.62
N GLU A 838 44.43 -11.06 23.59
CA GLU A 838 43.91 -10.27 24.70
C GLU A 838 42.40 -10.45 24.83
N ILE A 839 41.92 -10.56 26.07
CA ILE A 839 40.50 -10.59 26.42
C ILE A 839 40.24 -9.45 27.38
N ALA A 840 39.30 -8.56 27.05
CA ALA A 840 38.83 -7.51 27.93
C ALA A 840 37.40 -7.82 28.37
N PHE A 841 37.19 -7.85 29.68
CA PHE A 841 35.87 -8.00 30.29
C PHE A 841 35.45 -6.65 30.88
N ALA A 842 34.29 -6.15 30.47
CA ALA A 842 33.68 -4.97 31.04
C ALA A 842 32.33 -5.33 31.67
N LYS A 843 32.08 -4.85 32.89
CA LYS A 843 30.78 -4.92 33.57
C LYS A 843 30.40 -3.50 33.95
N ASN A 844 29.32 -2.99 33.38
CA ASN A 844 28.84 -1.61 33.61
C ASN A 844 28.10 -1.50 34.96
N SER A 845 28.81 -1.79 36.05
CA SER A 845 28.27 -1.74 37.41
C SER A 845 28.83 -0.53 38.17
N THR A 846 28.02 0.05 39.04
CA THR A 846 28.48 1.02 40.04
C THR A 846 29.09 0.35 41.28
N SER A 847 28.89 -0.96 41.43
CA SER A 847 29.40 -1.77 42.54
C SER A 847 30.69 -2.48 42.12
N PRO A 848 31.72 -2.50 42.98
CA PRO A 848 32.94 -3.26 42.68
C PRO A 848 32.66 -4.76 42.61
N PHE A 849 33.36 -5.46 41.72
CA PHE A 849 33.33 -6.93 41.60
C PHE A 849 34.75 -7.50 41.68
N ASP A 850 34.86 -8.75 42.09
CA ASP A 850 36.11 -9.51 42.01
C ASP A 850 36.13 -10.28 40.68
N ILE A 851 37.30 -10.41 40.04
CA ILE A 851 37.46 -11.15 38.79
C ILE A 851 38.65 -12.09 38.89
N THR A 852 38.44 -13.34 38.50
CA THR A 852 39.45 -14.38 38.43
C THR A 852 39.46 -14.99 37.03
N TRP A 853 40.60 -14.89 36.37
CA TRP A 853 40.83 -15.45 35.06
C TRP A 853 41.50 -16.82 35.20
N ARG A 854 40.96 -17.83 34.53
CA ARG A 854 41.55 -19.18 34.48
C ARG A 854 41.84 -19.62 33.05
N ASN A 855 42.81 -20.50 32.89
CA ASN A 855 43.05 -21.20 31.63
C ASN A 855 42.24 -22.50 31.52
N ALA A 856 42.32 -23.17 30.38
CA ALA A 856 41.63 -24.44 30.10
C ALA A 856 41.90 -25.57 31.11
N ASN A 857 43.00 -25.52 31.88
CA ASN A 857 43.32 -26.49 32.93
C ASN A 857 42.75 -26.06 34.31
N ASN A 858 41.89 -25.05 34.35
CA ASN A 858 41.32 -24.44 35.55
C ASN A 858 42.32 -23.76 36.49
N ASN A 859 43.55 -23.52 36.02
CA ASN A 859 44.58 -22.82 36.80
C ASN A 859 44.34 -21.31 36.73
N VAL A 860 44.45 -20.61 37.87
CA VAL A 860 44.35 -19.15 37.94
C VAL A 860 45.52 -18.50 37.20
N VAL A 861 45.21 -17.65 36.23
CA VAL A 861 46.17 -16.86 35.43
C VAL A 861 46.29 -15.45 36.01
N SER A 862 45.17 -14.86 36.41
CA SER A 862 45.11 -13.53 37.03
C SER A 862 43.92 -13.49 37.99
N SER A 863 44.01 -12.71 39.06
CA SER A 863 42.89 -12.46 39.98
C SER A 863 43.02 -11.05 40.55
N LYS A 864 41.93 -10.30 40.53
CA LYS A 864 41.84 -8.93 41.03
C LYS A 864 40.57 -8.76 41.84
N ASN A 865 40.68 -8.02 42.93
CA ASN A 865 39.54 -7.72 43.80
C ASN A 865 39.15 -6.25 43.67
N ASN A 866 37.88 -5.95 43.92
CA ASN A 866 37.31 -4.60 43.86
C ASN A 866 37.48 -3.86 42.53
N VAL A 867 37.29 -4.56 41.40
CA VAL A 867 37.29 -3.98 40.05
C VAL A 867 36.01 -3.17 39.83
N LEU A 868 36.13 -1.96 39.29
CA LEU A 868 34.99 -1.02 39.18
C LEU A 868 34.30 -1.00 37.82
N MET A 869 34.94 -1.45 36.73
CA MET A 869 34.35 -1.28 35.39
C MET A 869 34.83 -2.32 34.39
N TYR A 870 36.13 -2.56 34.31
CA TYR A 870 36.69 -3.54 33.39
C TYR A 870 38.00 -4.12 33.91
N ASP A 871 38.34 -5.30 33.41
CA ASP A 871 39.67 -5.87 33.52
C ASP A 871 40.10 -6.46 32.17
N THR A 872 41.40 -6.48 31.94
CA THR A 872 41.98 -6.98 30.69
C THR A 872 43.07 -7.98 30.98
N LEU A 873 43.00 -9.12 30.30
CA LEU A 873 44.00 -10.17 30.32
C LEU A 873 44.69 -10.21 28.96
N SER A 874 45.95 -9.78 28.92
CA SER A 874 46.76 -9.68 27.70
C SER A 874 47.90 -10.72 27.68
N ASN A 875 48.59 -10.83 26.54
CA ASN A 875 49.69 -11.76 26.29
C ASN A 875 49.28 -13.24 26.37
N LEU A 876 48.10 -13.54 25.82
CA LEU A 876 47.48 -14.85 25.90
C LEU A 876 47.88 -15.73 24.72
N ALA A 877 48.11 -17.02 24.99
CA ALA A 877 48.23 -18.05 23.98
C ALA A 877 46.85 -18.57 23.55
N ASN A 878 46.78 -19.31 22.45
CA ASN A 878 45.53 -19.90 22.00
C ASN A 878 45.00 -20.91 23.02
N GLY A 879 43.69 -20.92 23.23
CA GLY A 879 43.04 -21.79 24.19
C GLY A 879 41.79 -21.17 24.79
N ILE A 880 41.13 -21.97 25.65
CA ILE A 880 39.94 -21.55 26.37
C ILE A 880 40.35 -20.86 27.66
N TYR A 881 39.73 -19.71 27.93
CA TYR A 881 39.87 -18.94 29.15
C TYR A 881 38.50 -18.82 29.81
N THR A 882 38.50 -18.92 31.14
CA THR A 882 37.31 -18.78 31.97
C THR A 882 37.42 -17.47 32.74
N ILE A 883 36.33 -16.71 32.75
CA ILE A 883 36.18 -15.46 33.50
C ILE A 883 35.22 -15.75 34.64
N GLU A 884 35.74 -15.83 35.86
CA GLU A 884 34.93 -15.96 37.07
C GLU A 884 34.78 -14.57 37.69
N THR A 885 33.56 -14.03 37.75
CA THR A 885 33.30 -12.78 38.47
C THR A 885 32.46 -13.02 39.70
N THR A 886 32.77 -12.31 40.78
CA THR A 886 32.04 -12.38 42.04
C THR A 886 31.60 -11.00 42.49
N ASP A 887 30.32 -10.84 42.78
CA ASP A 887 29.79 -9.63 43.42
C ASP A 887 28.64 -9.94 44.38
N ALA A 888 28.19 -8.92 45.10
CA ALA A 888 27.19 -9.07 46.15
C ALA A 888 25.77 -9.39 45.64
N LEU A 889 25.47 -9.09 44.38
CA LEU A 889 24.14 -9.26 43.78
C LEU A 889 24.04 -10.56 42.99
N CYS A 890 25.01 -10.83 42.12
CA CYS A 890 25.07 -12.01 41.26
C CYS A 890 25.72 -13.23 41.93
N GLY A 891 26.41 -13.06 43.06
CA GLY A 891 27.29 -14.10 43.58
C GLY A 891 28.40 -14.40 42.58
N ASN A 892 28.71 -15.68 42.36
CA ASN A 892 29.74 -16.12 41.42
C ASN A 892 29.13 -16.43 40.04
N THR A 893 29.59 -15.74 39.01
CA THR A 893 29.23 -16.01 37.60
C THR A 893 30.44 -16.46 36.81
N ILE A 894 30.21 -17.25 35.76
CA ILE A 894 31.26 -17.84 34.94
C ILE A 894 30.96 -17.60 33.46
N ASP A 895 31.90 -16.99 32.75
CA ASP A 895 31.91 -16.87 31.29
C ASP A 895 33.11 -17.63 30.70
N THR A 896 32.99 -18.10 29.47
CA THR A 896 34.07 -18.80 28.76
C THR A 896 34.33 -18.18 27.40
N VAL A 897 35.62 -17.98 27.08
CA VAL A 897 36.10 -17.39 25.84
C VAL A 897 37.13 -18.31 25.23
N GLU A 898 37.11 -18.48 23.90
CA GLU A 898 38.14 -19.22 23.17
C GLU A 898 38.97 -18.26 22.31
N LEU A 899 40.29 -18.25 22.52
CA LEU A 899 41.26 -17.56 21.65
C LEU A 899 41.82 -18.55 20.64
N THR A 900 41.78 -18.20 19.35
CA THR A 900 42.25 -19.07 18.26
C THR A 900 43.43 -18.46 17.51
N ASN A 901 44.31 -19.29 16.98
CA ASN A 901 45.40 -18.81 16.11
C ASN A 901 44.85 -18.53 14.70
N PRO A 902 45.08 -17.34 14.12
CA PRO A 902 44.77 -17.11 12.71
C PRO A 902 45.61 -18.03 11.80
N LEU A 903 45.02 -18.45 10.67
CA LEU A 903 45.74 -19.24 9.66
C LEU A 903 46.83 -18.38 9.00
N PRO A 904 48.03 -18.92 8.69
CA PRO A 904 49.09 -18.15 8.07
C PRO A 904 48.66 -17.64 6.69
N ILE A 905 48.75 -16.33 6.50
CA ILE A 905 48.45 -15.67 5.22
C ILE A 905 49.59 -15.95 4.24
N VAL A 906 49.24 -16.33 3.00
CA VAL A 906 50.19 -16.37 1.88
C VAL A 906 49.76 -15.32 0.86
N ALA A 907 50.43 -14.17 0.83
CA ALA A 907 50.17 -13.10 -0.12
C ALA A 907 50.85 -13.40 -1.46
N THR A 908 50.07 -13.44 -2.54
CA THR A 908 50.59 -13.62 -3.90
C THR A 908 49.61 -13.06 -4.93
N PHE A 909 50.14 -12.60 -6.06
CA PHE A 909 49.34 -12.18 -7.20
C PHE A 909 50.08 -12.35 -8.52
N THR A 910 49.32 -12.37 -9.60
CA THR A 910 49.85 -12.49 -10.97
C THR A 910 49.31 -11.38 -11.87
N THR A 911 50.06 -11.11 -12.93
CA THR A 911 49.68 -10.26 -14.06
C THR A 911 49.99 -11.03 -15.33
N ALA A 912 49.32 -10.70 -16.44
CA ALA A 912 49.50 -11.43 -17.71
C ALA A 912 50.93 -11.29 -18.31
N LYS A 913 51.62 -10.19 -17.99
CA LYS A 913 52.98 -9.87 -18.41
C LYS A 913 53.60 -8.90 -17.40
N ASP A 914 54.89 -8.61 -17.56
CA ASP A 914 55.65 -7.71 -16.66
C ASP A 914 55.92 -6.33 -17.30
N THR A 915 55.66 -6.19 -18.61
CA THR A 915 55.82 -4.92 -19.35
C THR A 915 54.55 -4.58 -20.13
N PHE A 916 54.06 -3.35 -19.97
CA PHE A 916 52.82 -2.84 -20.55
C PHE A 916 53.05 -1.52 -21.30
N ALA A 917 52.17 -1.20 -22.24
CA ALA A 917 52.16 0.12 -22.87
C ALA A 917 51.50 1.16 -21.95
N ILE A 918 51.78 2.44 -22.21
CA ILE A 918 51.09 3.57 -21.57
C ILE A 918 49.57 3.40 -21.72
N ASN A 919 48.82 3.63 -20.65
CA ASN A 919 47.37 3.49 -20.59
C ASN A 919 46.84 2.07 -20.88
N GLU A 920 47.71 1.07 -21.04
CA GLU A 920 47.28 -0.32 -21.11
C GLU A 920 46.81 -0.78 -19.73
N GLN A 921 45.63 -1.40 -19.67
CA GLN A 921 45.04 -1.86 -18.43
C GLN A 921 45.77 -3.11 -17.90
N VAL A 922 46.35 -3.00 -16.72
CA VAL A 922 46.98 -4.11 -16.00
C VAL A 922 45.96 -4.71 -15.05
N ASN A 923 45.58 -5.97 -15.27
CA ASN A 923 44.73 -6.72 -14.35
C ASN A 923 45.60 -7.44 -13.32
N PHE A 924 45.42 -7.10 -12.05
CA PHE A 924 46.13 -7.71 -10.92
C PHE A 924 45.27 -8.84 -10.35
N ASN A 925 45.64 -10.08 -10.65
CA ASN A 925 44.90 -11.26 -10.23
C ASN A 925 45.45 -11.75 -8.88
N ASN A 926 44.71 -11.48 -7.82
CA ASN A 926 45.04 -11.95 -6.48
C ASN A 926 44.92 -13.47 -6.37
N GLN A 927 45.96 -14.10 -5.82
CA GLN A 927 46.01 -15.54 -5.55
C GLN A 927 46.28 -15.82 -4.07
N SER A 928 46.13 -14.81 -3.22
CA SER A 928 46.44 -14.92 -1.79
C SER A 928 45.50 -15.89 -1.09
N THR A 929 46.01 -16.63 -0.10
CA THR A 929 45.22 -17.55 0.73
C THR A 929 45.15 -17.05 2.17
N ASN A 930 44.06 -17.43 2.87
CA ASN A 930 43.79 -17.12 4.28
C ASN A 930 43.67 -15.61 4.65
N ALA A 931 43.50 -14.73 3.65
CA ALA A 931 43.22 -13.31 3.85
C ALA A 931 41.79 -12.95 3.44
N ILE A 932 41.16 -11.99 4.14
CA ILE A 932 39.81 -11.47 3.84
C ILE A 932 39.80 -9.98 3.46
N ASN A 933 40.93 -9.27 3.68
CA ASN A 933 41.10 -7.85 3.40
C ASN A 933 42.35 -7.62 2.53
N TYR A 934 42.25 -6.71 1.56
CA TYR A 934 43.34 -6.43 0.60
C TYR A 934 43.58 -4.93 0.44
N LEU A 935 44.85 -4.55 0.36
CA LEU A 935 45.26 -3.19 0.02
C LEU A 935 46.35 -3.24 -1.03
N TRP A 936 46.08 -2.62 -2.16
CA TRP A 936 46.98 -2.48 -3.29
C TRP A 936 47.59 -1.09 -3.31
N ASN A 937 48.89 -1.02 -3.58
CA ASN A 937 49.58 0.19 -3.96
C ASN A 937 50.26 -0.06 -5.30
N PHE A 938 49.89 0.68 -6.34
CA PHE A 938 50.37 0.40 -7.69
C PHE A 938 51.77 0.98 -7.96
N GLY A 939 52.35 1.74 -7.02
CA GLY A 939 53.69 2.32 -7.13
C GLY A 939 53.74 3.69 -7.82
N ASP A 940 52.60 4.21 -8.29
CA ASP A 940 52.44 5.53 -8.94
C ASP A 940 51.69 6.55 -8.06
N GLY A 941 51.44 6.20 -6.80
CA GLY A 941 50.65 6.98 -5.84
C GLY A 941 49.19 6.56 -5.73
N ASN A 942 48.68 5.72 -6.64
CA ASN A 942 47.31 5.20 -6.57
C ASN A 942 47.22 3.90 -5.76
N THR A 943 46.05 3.67 -5.16
CA THR A 943 45.77 2.49 -4.31
C THR A 943 44.39 1.89 -4.61
N SER A 944 44.15 0.65 -4.15
CA SER A 944 42.84 0.00 -4.26
C SER A 944 42.60 -0.98 -3.10
N THR A 945 41.35 -1.17 -2.70
CA THR A 945 40.94 -2.19 -1.71
C THR A 945 40.17 -3.36 -2.31
N LEU A 946 40.02 -3.39 -3.64
CA LEU A 946 39.37 -4.51 -4.34
C LEU A 946 40.23 -5.77 -4.26
N ALA A 947 39.58 -6.93 -4.23
CA ALA A 947 40.28 -8.21 -4.15
C ALA A 947 41.24 -8.43 -5.33
N SER A 948 40.81 -8.16 -6.56
CA SER A 948 41.61 -8.21 -7.79
C SER A 948 41.33 -6.97 -8.64
N PRO A 949 42.10 -5.87 -8.50
CA PRO A 949 41.85 -4.62 -9.21
C PRO A 949 42.45 -4.61 -10.61
N ALA A 950 42.00 -3.65 -11.42
CA ALA A 950 42.65 -3.26 -12.66
C ALA A 950 43.18 -1.82 -12.54
N HIS A 951 44.38 -1.56 -13.06
CA HIS A 951 45.00 -0.25 -13.02
C HIS A 951 45.76 0.05 -14.31
N ALA A 952 45.77 1.31 -14.74
CA ALA A 952 46.48 1.76 -15.93
C ALA A 952 47.44 2.89 -15.59
N TYR A 953 48.69 2.76 -16.04
CA TYR A 953 49.75 3.73 -15.76
C TYR A 953 49.83 4.80 -16.86
N MET A 954 49.84 6.06 -16.44
CA MET A 954 49.77 7.21 -17.36
C MET A 954 51.13 7.72 -17.84
N GLN A 955 52.23 7.27 -17.22
CA GLN A 955 53.60 7.67 -17.57
C GLN A 955 54.47 6.43 -17.76
N PRO A 956 55.52 6.51 -18.59
CA PRO A 956 56.49 5.43 -18.71
C PRO A 956 57.36 5.38 -17.45
N GLY A 957 57.70 4.18 -17.01
CA GLY A 957 58.47 3.99 -15.78
C GLY A 957 58.41 2.56 -15.28
N SER A 958 59.16 2.27 -14.21
CA SER A 958 59.08 1.02 -13.48
C SER A 958 58.36 1.28 -12.16
N TYR A 959 57.20 0.64 -11.98
CA TYR A 959 56.33 0.79 -10.83
C TYR A 959 56.35 -0.48 -9.98
N LEU A 960 56.60 -0.34 -8.69
CA LEU A 960 56.57 -1.47 -7.77
C LEU A 960 55.14 -1.65 -7.24
N ALA A 961 54.38 -2.55 -7.86
CA ALA A 961 53.03 -2.85 -7.42
C ALA A 961 53.10 -3.77 -6.20
N LYS A 962 52.48 -3.35 -5.09
CA LYS A 962 52.48 -4.05 -3.81
C LYS A 962 51.05 -4.44 -3.43
N LEU A 963 50.88 -5.70 -3.04
CA LEU A 963 49.66 -6.20 -2.39
C LEU A 963 49.96 -6.46 -0.92
N ARG A 964 49.14 -5.89 -0.04
CA ARG A 964 49.00 -6.31 1.35
C ARG A 964 47.72 -7.12 1.51
N ALA A 965 47.86 -8.40 1.84
CA ALA A 965 46.74 -9.28 2.18
C ALA A 965 46.67 -9.46 3.70
N SER A 966 45.49 -9.35 4.30
CA SER A 966 45.30 -9.34 5.76
C SER A 966 44.03 -10.04 6.21
N GLN A 967 44.03 -10.54 7.45
CA GLN A 967 42.83 -11.09 8.11
C GLN A 967 42.24 -10.06 9.10
N ASN A 968 43.10 -9.45 9.91
CA ASN A 968 42.81 -8.32 10.80
C ASN A 968 44.00 -7.34 10.81
N SER A 969 43.99 -6.33 11.67
CA SER A 969 45.07 -5.32 11.75
C SER A 969 46.45 -5.92 12.08
N ASN A 970 46.48 -7.05 12.77
CA ASN A 970 47.69 -7.63 13.37
C ASN A 970 48.21 -8.86 12.60
N CYS A 971 47.48 -9.36 11.61
CA CYS A 971 47.92 -10.43 10.71
C CYS A 971 47.82 -10.01 9.24
N TYR A 972 48.97 -9.75 8.63
CA TYR A 972 49.10 -9.45 7.20
C TYR A 972 50.42 -9.95 6.61
N GLN A 973 50.43 -10.15 5.29
CA GLN A 973 51.65 -10.34 4.52
C GLN A 973 51.63 -9.37 3.33
N GLU A 974 52.81 -8.88 2.96
CA GLU A 974 53.00 -8.09 1.75
C GLU A 974 53.79 -8.88 0.71
N ILE A 975 53.45 -8.63 -0.55
CA ILE A 975 54.19 -9.10 -1.72
C ILE A 975 54.25 -7.97 -2.73
N ASP A 976 55.37 -7.85 -3.43
CA ASP A 976 55.56 -6.86 -4.48
C ASP A 976 56.00 -7.50 -5.80
N LYS A 977 55.64 -6.84 -6.89
CA LYS A 977 56.01 -7.20 -8.26
C LYS A 977 56.30 -5.95 -9.07
N LEU A 978 57.41 -5.93 -9.80
CA LEU A 978 57.79 -4.81 -10.66
C LEU A 978 56.98 -4.83 -11.96
N ILE A 979 56.30 -3.73 -12.26
CA ILE A 979 55.54 -3.50 -13.49
C ILE A 979 56.25 -2.42 -14.31
N THR A 980 56.66 -2.74 -15.53
CA THR A 980 57.34 -1.79 -16.42
C THR A 980 56.37 -1.22 -17.45
N VAL A 981 56.37 0.09 -17.65
CA VAL A 981 55.48 0.80 -18.57
C VAL A 981 56.32 1.59 -19.56
N SER A 982 56.07 1.43 -20.86
CA SER A 982 56.88 2.06 -21.91
C SER A 982 56.04 2.73 -23.00
N ASN A 983 56.54 3.86 -23.54
CA ASN A 983 55.92 4.63 -24.63
C ASN A 983 56.00 3.97 -26.01
N THR A 984 56.75 2.89 -26.14
CA THR A 984 57.06 2.27 -27.43
C THR A 984 57.10 0.76 -27.28
N VAL A 985 56.09 0.06 -27.82
CA VAL A 985 56.31 -1.31 -28.29
C VAL A 985 56.85 -1.18 -29.71
N VAL A 986 58.16 -1.18 -29.84
CA VAL A 986 58.84 -1.17 -31.14
C VAL A 986 59.70 -2.42 -31.18
N SER A 987 59.40 -3.27 -32.16
CA SER A 987 60.26 -4.32 -32.67
C SER A 987 61.71 -3.82 -32.73
N VAL A 988 62.62 -4.51 -32.06
CA VAL A 988 64.05 -4.19 -32.13
C VAL A 988 64.51 -4.39 -33.57
N ASP A 989 64.94 -3.33 -34.27
CA ASP A 989 65.76 -3.49 -35.48
C ASP A 989 66.60 -2.27 -35.85
N GLU A 990 67.86 -2.31 -35.41
CA GLU A 990 69.06 -2.31 -36.27
C GLU A 990 70.26 -2.36 -35.31
N ILE A 991 70.96 -3.50 -35.22
CA ILE A 991 72.22 -3.54 -34.49
C ILE A 991 73.32 -3.14 -35.46
N THR A 992 73.66 -1.86 -35.43
CA THR A 992 74.77 -1.28 -36.20
C THR A 992 76.05 -1.32 -35.38
N SER A 993 77.07 -2.02 -35.88
CA SER A 993 78.46 -1.76 -35.52
C SER A 993 79.24 -1.33 -36.76
N ASN A 994 80.43 -0.77 -36.56
CA ASN A 994 81.32 -0.43 -37.68
C ASN A 994 81.81 -1.67 -38.46
N GLU A 995 81.59 -2.88 -37.94
CA GLU A 995 82.08 -4.14 -38.51
C GLU A 995 80.97 -5.00 -39.13
N ILE A 996 79.77 -4.98 -38.58
CA ILE A 996 78.62 -5.74 -39.07
C ILE A 996 77.30 -5.03 -38.75
N LYS A 997 76.34 -5.12 -39.66
CA LYS A 997 74.93 -4.77 -39.42
C LYS A 997 74.07 -6.01 -39.40
N ILE A 998 73.20 -6.09 -38.40
CA ILE A 998 72.19 -7.16 -38.30
C ILE A 998 70.83 -6.55 -38.04
N TRP A 999 69.85 -6.94 -38.83
CA TRP A 999 68.45 -6.56 -38.67
C TRP A 999 67.52 -7.68 -39.16
N THR A 1000 66.29 -7.68 -38.68
CA THR A 1000 65.19 -8.45 -39.22
C THR A 1000 64.33 -7.60 -40.16
N ILE A 1001 63.84 -8.25 -41.21
CA ILE A 1001 62.82 -7.66 -42.07
C ILE A 1001 61.99 -8.81 -42.63
N ASP A 1002 60.67 -8.70 -42.46
CA ASP A 1002 59.71 -9.78 -42.68
C ASP A 1002 60.16 -11.08 -41.97
N ASN A 1003 60.09 -12.22 -42.67
CA ASN A 1003 60.52 -13.52 -42.18
C ASN A 1003 62.03 -13.79 -42.42
N TYR A 1004 62.88 -12.78 -42.29
CA TYR A 1004 64.32 -12.98 -42.48
C TYR A 1004 65.18 -12.20 -41.48
N ILE A 1005 66.25 -12.84 -41.03
CA ILE A 1005 67.41 -12.15 -40.44
C ILE A 1005 68.36 -11.81 -41.58
N GLN A 1006 68.77 -10.54 -41.67
CA GLN A 1006 69.71 -10.02 -42.65
C GLN A 1006 70.98 -9.51 -41.96
N MET A 1007 72.12 -9.77 -42.60
CA MET A 1007 73.43 -9.42 -42.10
C MET A 1007 74.28 -8.84 -43.21
N GLU A 1008 74.90 -7.69 -42.96
CA GLU A 1008 75.86 -7.05 -43.86
C GLU A 1008 77.21 -6.89 -43.15
N PHE A 1009 78.29 -7.35 -43.76
CA PHE A 1009 79.64 -7.33 -43.16
C PHE A 1009 80.44 -6.16 -43.75
N LEU A 1010 80.74 -5.15 -42.92
CA LEU A 1010 81.14 -3.82 -43.37
C LEU A 1010 82.62 -3.46 -43.14
N ALA A 1011 83.37 -4.25 -42.36
CA ALA A 1011 84.80 -4.02 -42.09
C ALA A 1011 85.71 -5.15 -42.62
N THR A 1012 87.03 -4.96 -42.49
CA THR A 1012 88.07 -5.94 -42.89
C THR A 1012 88.06 -7.26 -42.10
N LYS A 1013 87.36 -7.31 -40.96
CA LYS A 1013 87.25 -8.52 -40.13
C LYS A 1013 86.34 -9.55 -40.80
N LYS A 1014 86.87 -10.76 -41.04
CA LYS A 1014 86.18 -11.82 -41.79
C LYS A 1014 85.63 -12.89 -40.87
N TYR A 1015 84.36 -13.24 -41.11
CA TYR A 1015 83.65 -14.32 -40.42
C TYR A 1015 83.58 -15.56 -41.29
N THR A 1016 83.68 -16.73 -40.66
CA THR A 1016 83.66 -18.04 -41.30
C THR A 1016 82.33 -18.77 -41.11
N GLU A 1017 81.62 -18.52 -40.02
CA GLU A 1017 80.36 -19.21 -39.70
C GLU A 1017 79.40 -18.32 -38.89
N VAL A 1018 78.10 -18.52 -39.09
CA VAL A 1018 77.03 -17.95 -38.27
C VAL A 1018 76.13 -19.05 -37.70
N GLU A 1019 75.88 -19.00 -36.40
CA GLU A 1019 74.95 -19.86 -35.68
C GLU A 1019 73.81 -19.01 -35.07
N ILE A 1020 72.57 -19.47 -35.18
CA ILE A 1020 71.42 -18.90 -34.46
C ILE A 1020 70.96 -19.86 -33.38
N ARG A 1021 70.88 -19.37 -32.14
CA ARG A 1021 70.45 -20.12 -30.97
C ARG A 1021 69.25 -19.46 -30.30
N ASP A 1022 68.38 -20.22 -29.64
CA ASP A 1022 67.37 -19.64 -28.76
C ASP A 1022 68.02 -19.15 -27.44
N LEU A 1023 67.24 -18.48 -26.56
CA LEU A 1023 67.74 -17.96 -25.29
C LEU A 1023 68.19 -19.04 -24.29
N SER A 1024 67.79 -20.31 -24.50
CA SER A 1024 68.31 -21.43 -23.71
C SER A 1024 69.66 -21.94 -24.21
N GLY A 1025 70.16 -21.39 -25.33
CA GLY A 1025 71.43 -21.76 -25.97
C GLY A 1025 71.31 -22.90 -26.99
N LYS A 1026 70.11 -23.40 -27.26
CA LYS A 1026 69.87 -24.47 -28.23
C LYS A 1026 70.09 -23.96 -29.65
N LEU A 1027 70.87 -24.69 -30.45
CA LEU A 1027 71.13 -24.37 -31.85
C LEU A 1027 69.87 -24.56 -32.70
N ILE A 1028 69.46 -23.48 -33.36
CA ILE A 1028 68.31 -23.42 -34.26
C ILE A 1028 68.78 -23.46 -35.72
N PHE A 1029 69.90 -22.80 -36.02
CA PHE A 1029 70.44 -22.72 -37.39
C PHE A 1029 71.96 -22.53 -37.38
N SER A 1030 72.68 -23.09 -38.36
CA SER A 1030 74.08 -22.75 -38.62
C SER A 1030 74.37 -22.70 -40.11
N LYS A 1031 75.29 -21.82 -40.54
CA LYS A 1031 75.75 -21.70 -41.92
C LYS A 1031 77.20 -21.19 -41.99
N ASN A 1032 78.02 -21.81 -42.84
CA ASN A 1032 79.34 -21.27 -43.21
C ASN A 1032 79.18 -20.05 -44.13
N ILE A 1033 79.86 -18.95 -43.78
CA ILE A 1033 79.74 -17.64 -44.43
C ILE A 1033 81.11 -17.08 -44.85
N ALA A 1034 82.13 -17.94 -44.96
CA ALA A 1034 83.50 -17.52 -45.26
C ALA A 1034 83.57 -16.68 -46.55
N ASN A 1035 84.11 -15.46 -46.42
CA ASN A 1035 84.21 -14.45 -47.49
C ASN A 1035 82.88 -13.83 -47.98
N SER A 1036 81.76 -14.05 -47.29
CA SER A 1036 80.50 -13.38 -47.61
C SER A 1036 80.51 -11.93 -47.13
N THR A 1037 79.95 -11.01 -47.93
CA THR A 1037 79.74 -9.61 -47.54
C THR A 1037 78.30 -9.34 -47.12
N TYR A 1038 77.38 -10.29 -47.37
CA TYR A 1038 75.97 -10.15 -47.02
C TYR A 1038 75.28 -11.52 -46.92
N GLU A 1039 74.45 -11.72 -45.89
CA GLU A 1039 73.73 -12.95 -45.63
C GLU A 1039 72.27 -12.72 -45.26
N LYS A 1040 71.40 -13.65 -45.68
CA LYS A 1040 69.96 -13.61 -45.41
C LYS A 1040 69.46 -15.00 -45.00
N ILE A 1041 68.87 -15.10 -43.82
CA ILE A 1041 68.41 -16.36 -43.19
C ILE A 1041 66.89 -16.29 -43.02
N ASN A 1042 66.17 -17.29 -43.55
CA ASN A 1042 64.72 -17.37 -43.47
C ASN A 1042 64.25 -17.89 -42.10
N THR A 1043 63.30 -17.19 -41.49
CA THR A 1043 62.75 -17.43 -40.17
C THR A 1043 61.25 -17.74 -40.17
N THR A 1044 60.62 -17.98 -41.33
CA THR A 1044 59.16 -18.20 -41.44
C THR A 1044 58.64 -19.29 -40.50
N ASN A 1045 59.42 -20.33 -40.21
CA ASN A 1045 59.00 -21.44 -39.35
C ASN A 1045 59.46 -21.30 -37.89
N TRP A 1046 60.04 -20.16 -37.53
CA TRP A 1046 60.52 -19.91 -36.17
C TRP A 1046 59.46 -19.13 -35.39
N SER A 1047 59.43 -19.32 -34.07
CA SER A 1047 58.52 -18.59 -33.17
C SER A 1047 58.94 -17.13 -33.02
N GLU A 1048 58.00 -16.23 -32.80
CA GLU A 1048 58.29 -14.83 -32.45
C GLU A 1048 58.93 -14.76 -31.06
N ALA A 1049 60.24 -14.53 -31.02
CA ALA A 1049 61.07 -14.54 -29.82
C ALA A 1049 62.41 -13.84 -30.07
N VAL A 1050 63.21 -13.67 -29.01
CA VAL A 1050 64.60 -13.23 -29.14
C VAL A 1050 65.53 -14.43 -29.34
N TYR A 1051 66.44 -14.30 -30.31
CA TYR A 1051 67.45 -15.28 -30.68
C TYR A 1051 68.86 -14.69 -30.55
N LEU A 1052 69.84 -15.57 -30.35
CA LEU A 1052 71.26 -15.26 -30.27
C LEU A 1052 71.94 -15.58 -31.61
N VAL A 1053 72.51 -14.57 -32.27
CA VAL A 1053 73.35 -14.69 -33.46
C VAL A 1053 74.81 -14.81 -33.00
N THR A 1054 75.44 -15.94 -33.21
CA THR A 1054 76.85 -16.19 -32.90
C THR A 1054 77.66 -16.24 -34.18
N LEU A 1055 78.67 -15.39 -34.30
CA LEU A 1055 79.55 -15.29 -35.46
C LEU A 1055 80.95 -15.78 -35.08
N LEU A 1056 81.52 -16.67 -35.90
CA LEU A 1056 82.88 -17.15 -35.72
C LEU A 1056 83.80 -16.44 -36.70
N ASP A 1057 84.90 -15.87 -36.23
CA ASP A 1057 85.91 -15.27 -37.09
C ASP A 1057 86.95 -16.29 -37.59
N ASN A 1058 87.86 -15.85 -38.47
CA ASN A 1058 88.91 -16.70 -39.04
C ASN A 1058 89.93 -17.24 -38.01
N ASN A 1059 89.96 -16.68 -36.79
CA ASN A 1059 90.83 -17.11 -35.69
C ASN A 1059 90.10 -18.04 -34.70
N GLY A 1060 88.81 -18.31 -34.93
CA GLY A 1060 87.97 -19.17 -34.09
C GLY A 1060 87.34 -18.45 -32.89
N GLU A 1061 87.42 -17.13 -32.81
CA GLU A 1061 86.76 -16.35 -31.75
C GLU A 1061 85.27 -16.15 -32.07
N LYS A 1062 84.43 -16.20 -31.04
CA LYS A 1062 82.97 -16.09 -31.14
C LYS A 1062 82.49 -14.71 -30.70
N GLU A 1063 81.71 -14.07 -31.55
CA GLU A 1063 80.98 -12.85 -31.22
C GLU A 1063 79.47 -13.11 -31.20
N ILE A 1064 78.78 -12.73 -30.13
CA ILE A 1064 77.35 -13.01 -29.95
C ILE A 1064 76.54 -11.71 -29.94
N LYS A 1065 75.51 -11.65 -30.76
CA LYS A 1065 74.49 -10.58 -30.84
C LYS A 1065 73.10 -11.15 -30.55
N LYS A 1066 72.15 -10.30 -30.18
CA LYS A 1066 70.73 -10.68 -29.98
C LYS A 1066 69.89 -10.07 -31.08
N VAL A 1067 68.95 -10.82 -31.63
CA VAL A 1067 67.97 -10.33 -32.60
C VAL A 1067 66.58 -10.81 -32.21
N ALA A 1068 65.57 -9.97 -32.36
CA ALA A 1068 64.18 -10.35 -32.10
C ALA A 1068 63.50 -10.67 -33.42
N ILE A 1069 62.86 -11.83 -33.53
CA ILE A 1069 61.96 -12.10 -34.66
C ILE A 1069 60.55 -11.74 -34.22
N VAL A 1070 59.93 -10.84 -34.97
CA VAL A 1070 58.54 -10.40 -34.83
C VAL A 1070 57.92 -10.56 -36.22
N LYS A 1071 56.78 -11.25 -36.36
CA LYS A 1071 56.15 -11.48 -37.68
C LYS A 1071 55.00 -10.53 -37.95
#